data_AF-A0A840V633-F1
#
_entry.id   AF-A0A840V633-F1
#
_cell.length_a   1.000
_cell.length_b   1.000
_cell.length_c   1.000
_cell.angle_alpha   90.00
_cell.angle_beta   90.00
_cell.angle_gamma   90.00
#
_symmetry.space_group_name_H-M   'P 1'
#
loop_
_entity.id
_entity.type
_entity.pdbx_description
1 polymer ?
#
loop_
_entity_poly.entity_id
_entity_poly.type
_entity_poly.pdbx_seq_one_letter_code
_entity_poly.pdbx_strand_id
1 'polypeptide(L)'
;MKFLRRLLIATALVATALAQNTDKLVVTSGTSYEREGRTHAYITWQPGDITTTLGMRFGIYRKDGGIASANPYQRAGITVLQGNPETVRALLELGAKVDFNAPALIQRITGIYRDTVTGSELNNGPDEPLGAASKLSYLISAATEDPPLLNQLLLLGRAHPGVMLALGHAFVIPMPEATTQTFEVRELNSADQDVRVIGRVELDPTAPVFPPPPGPPVQVLHELTQGTYVHSAKDHLNARLRWGQDADLRRAMPATFGFDLFRVSEDFATTLGWDATPPSRDELLDLWIGGSPPPTADLARVNTLPIMIDPPLTLAEAADPTDRENFYCADDNGLAQGGQPFEDGATFYYFVAARDLCGRPGHLSPGTRVVMCDRQPPLPPQILSVENVFDGVASASDWDTLNGQQHLKVRIRQLDNANSEEAASRYHVYRWAHAREPLRDGADPMSHHVGVVDHMPDQEFVDFHDIGSGAPSLPDDASITYWYTVRAEDNTSCVEKNYSAHSSPVYGVLRDRAGPGAPTGTVEVCRYRAALEPLGPQRVRFADYGIDDPREVFGVRVARDSPAVKGARVELRTADGSALETRMLVFSDEDFVDSLFERPEKSGLSLCVQVVTSTGIWSNFVCSSIQGETIKEAFNLYAFATFTRRDCKDSRPGGVDIEDHDAVLIDGTIQGVSGTITLPPTTAEWRVYRRVDLSGPLTLIAKAEGDSLPSPAPWIDEALPAEADAIVCYYFQAFDEHNNPSPLVRVACVRLKRDHLPQPMLAEVALQTGTVGEAQAKLTWFCDPVGVQRFELFVASETSNDPGIEGQAISGPLGGPEATLVLDGEFDGRAVAVHQTRQVGSPSFLPGPEFTTVVNIPTGQKLFFALRAVGDGAFGARSAGDLSNQVETTWITPDDEPQPVIPWPARPLPSVQKTGIDILDYTEGEGPYLATRLPSLLEAAGGIVMGAYKRAYEFDSKGSVGYMDLDPPPLEKLFRFRAQGGPSTSDLRPLAPFVVYRYQVPNSTFPEAVPNLVQVSPRIDRMAYLTGNVGGQNIATVRDPFFRYPSLRSSSVPIAVAGKYGPNEQPVVMPAESASNVLPPYLENREGLIVWVDPMPYIRDASYRYLIVCFDPDHGEISRVIPTNIVNP
;
A
#
# COMPACT_ATOMS: atom_id res chain seq x y z
N MET A 1 -35.72 -62.95 81.45
CA MET A 1 -34.63 -62.33 82.23
C MET A 1 -34.91 -60.82 82.24
N LYS A 2 -35.52 -60.26 83.30
CA LYS A 2 -34.81 -59.52 84.37
C LYS A 2 -33.76 -58.58 83.75
N PHE A 3 -34.12 -57.37 83.33
CA PHE A 3 -34.21 -56.16 84.15
C PHE A 3 -34.65 -55.06 83.16
N LEU A 4 -35.54 -54.12 83.44
CA LEU A 4 -35.64 -53.36 84.67
C LEU A 4 -37.10 -52.88 84.84
N ARG A 5 -37.72 -53.32 85.94
CA ARG A 5 -38.82 -52.61 86.60
C ARG A 5 -38.33 -51.19 86.90
N ARG A 6 -38.89 -50.21 86.18
CA ARG A 6 -38.98 -48.75 86.42
C ARG A 6 -39.42 -48.20 85.04
N LEU A 7 -40.69 -48.01 84.76
CA LEU A 7 -41.32 -46.73 85.03
C LEU A 7 -42.85 -46.93 85.05
N LEU A 8 -43.41 -46.78 86.24
CA LEU A 8 -44.83 -46.59 86.48
C LEU A 8 -45.16 -45.12 86.15
N ILE A 9 -46.41 -44.89 85.70
CA ILE A 9 -47.12 -43.59 85.59
C ILE A 9 -46.87 -42.82 84.29
N ALA A 10 -47.79 -43.01 83.31
CA ALA A 10 -48.42 -41.93 82.51
C ALA A 10 -49.22 -42.56 81.35
N THR A 11 -50.35 -43.21 81.66
CA THR A 11 -51.36 -43.57 80.65
C THR A 11 -52.72 -43.14 81.15
N ALA A 12 -52.93 -41.82 81.10
CA ALA A 12 -54.21 -41.16 80.95
C ALA A 12 -53.97 -39.96 80.03
N LEU A 13 -54.91 -39.74 79.09
CA LEU A 13 -54.87 -38.81 77.96
C LEU A 13 -54.04 -39.25 76.74
N VAL A 14 -54.57 -40.21 75.99
CA VAL A 14 -54.48 -40.18 74.52
C VAL A 14 -55.89 -40.40 73.98
N ALA A 15 -56.62 -39.29 73.83
CA ALA A 15 -57.87 -39.24 73.09
C ALA A 15 -58.16 -37.79 72.67
N THR A 16 -57.33 -37.25 71.77
CA THR A 16 -57.72 -36.20 70.83
C THR A 16 -56.84 -36.32 69.58
N ALA A 17 -57.26 -37.21 68.69
CA ALA A 17 -56.83 -37.20 67.30
C ALA A 17 -57.90 -36.49 66.47
N LEU A 18 -57.43 -35.70 65.50
CA LEU A 18 -58.12 -35.19 64.30
C LEU A 18 -58.91 -33.88 64.40
N ALA A 19 -58.19 -32.78 64.21
CA ALA A 19 -58.38 -31.90 63.05
C ALA A 19 -57.01 -31.27 62.71
N GLN A 20 -56.25 -31.91 61.83
CA GLN A 20 -55.02 -31.33 61.26
C GLN A 20 -55.39 -30.39 60.12
N ASN A 21 -54.90 -29.15 60.17
CA ASN A 21 -54.78 -28.28 58.99
C ASN A 21 -53.28 -28.05 58.70
N THR A 22 -52.98 -27.74 57.44
CA THR A 22 -51.74 -28.11 56.72
C THR A 22 -50.57 -27.14 56.77
N ASP A 23 -50.66 -25.95 57.37
CA ASP A 23 -49.50 -25.05 57.50
C ASP A 23 -48.95 -25.01 58.93
N LYS A 24 -47.68 -25.43 59.06
CA LYS A 24 -46.95 -25.49 60.35
C LYS A 24 -46.15 -24.23 60.64
N LEU A 25 -46.10 -23.25 59.73
CA LEU A 25 -45.18 -22.11 59.86
C LEU A 25 -45.90 -20.76 59.71
N VAL A 26 -46.49 -20.26 60.80
CA VAL A 26 -46.90 -18.84 60.90
C VAL A 26 -45.96 -18.16 61.88
N VAL A 27 -45.18 -17.18 61.39
CA VAL A 27 -44.23 -16.45 62.23
C VAL A 27 -44.84 -15.12 62.63
N THR A 28 -44.92 -14.86 63.94
CA THR A 28 -45.40 -13.57 64.48
C THR A 28 -44.20 -12.71 64.83
N SER A 29 -44.19 -11.47 64.38
CA SER A 29 -43.14 -10.49 64.64
C SER A 29 -43.74 -9.10 64.81
N GLY A 30 -42.98 -8.18 65.40
CA GLY A 30 -43.46 -6.81 65.57
C GLY A 30 -42.35 -5.85 65.93
N THR A 31 -42.65 -4.56 65.82
CA THR A 31 -41.75 -3.47 66.16
C THR A 31 -42.55 -2.27 66.69
N SER A 32 -41.87 -1.37 67.40
CA SER A 32 -42.37 -0.03 67.71
C SER A 32 -41.93 0.97 66.62
N TYR A 33 -42.80 1.95 66.34
CA TYR A 33 -42.54 3.03 65.40
C TYR A 33 -43.02 4.35 65.99
N GLU A 34 -42.13 5.35 66.05
CA GLU A 34 -42.48 6.70 66.48
C GLU A 34 -42.68 7.61 65.27
N ARG A 35 -43.82 8.32 65.23
CA ARG A 35 -44.11 9.33 64.21
C ARG A 35 -44.84 10.49 64.85
N GLU A 36 -44.36 11.72 64.62
CA GLU A 36 -45.00 12.95 65.13
C GLU A 36 -45.18 12.93 66.67
N GLY A 37 -44.21 12.36 67.41
CA GLY A 37 -44.27 12.25 68.88
C GLY A 37 -45.29 11.24 69.42
N ARG A 38 -45.72 10.27 68.61
CA ARG A 38 -46.58 9.15 69.05
C ARG A 38 -45.98 7.81 68.64
N THR A 39 -45.82 6.93 69.63
CA THR A 39 -45.35 5.57 69.39
C THR A 39 -46.52 4.63 69.07
N HIS A 40 -46.34 3.83 68.03
CA HIS A 40 -47.29 2.80 67.61
C HIS A 40 -46.61 1.44 67.66
N ALA A 41 -47.35 0.43 68.13
CA ALA A 41 -46.97 -0.96 68.00
C ALA A 41 -47.47 -1.49 66.67
N TYR A 42 -46.57 -2.06 65.87
CA TYR A 42 -46.89 -2.80 64.65
C TYR A 42 -46.61 -4.28 64.87
N ILE A 43 -47.63 -5.12 64.69
CA ILE A 43 -47.53 -6.58 64.85
C ILE A 43 -48.01 -7.22 63.56
N THR A 44 -47.27 -8.19 63.05
CA THR A 44 -47.63 -8.95 61.85
C THR A 44 -47.41 -10.44 62.09
N TRP A 45 -48.22 -11.27 61.41
CA TRP A 45 -48.06 -12.71 61.39
C TRP A 45 -48.04 -13.19 59.95
N GLN A 46 -46.88 -13.65 59.55
CA GLN A 46 -46.60 -14.03 58.18
C GLN A 46 -46.74 -15.56 58.04
N PRO A 47 -47.68 -16.04 57.23
CA PRO A 47 -47.79 -17.46 56.90
C PRO A 47 -46.69 -17.87 55.92
N GLY A 48 -46.27 -19.14 55.98
CA GLY A 48 -45.43 -19.75 54.94
C GLY A 48 -46.20 -19.87 53.62
N ASP A 49 -47.47 -20.24 53.69
CA ASP A 49 -48.41 -20.24 52.57
C ASP A 49 -49.66 -19.41 52.92
N ILE A 50 -49.79 -18.26 52.27
CA ILE A 50 -50.90 -17.30 52.49
C ILE A 50 -52.28 -17.89 52.20
N THR A 51 -52.38 -18.89 51.32
CA THR A 51 -53.67 -19.53 50.99
C THR A 51 -54.27 -20.27 52.19
N THR A 52 -53.44 -20.66 53.16
CA THR A 52 -53.87 -21.39 54.35
C THR A 52 -54.44 -20.50 55.45
N THR A 53 -54.18 -19.19 55.38
CA THR A 53 -54.63 -18.21 56.38
C THR A 53 -55.47 -17.08 55.80
N LEU A 54 -55.54 -16.94 54.47
CA LEU A 54 -56.32 -15.90 53.81
C LEU A 54 -57.80 -16.01 54.19
N GLY A 55 -58.38 -14.89 54.63
CA GLY A 55 -59.79 -14.84 55.06
C GLY A 55 -60.05 -15.38 56.47
N MET A 56 -59.04 -15.90 57.18
CA MET A 56 -59.18 -16.26 58.59
C MET A 56 -59.37 -15.02 59.47
N ARG A 57 -59.92 -15.22 60.68
CA ARG A 57 -60.13 -14.18 61.69
C ARG A 57 -59.10 -14.32 62.79
N PHE A 58 -58.43 -13.23 63.14
CA PHE A 58 -57.43 -13.22 64.21
C PHE A 58 -57.81 -12.23 65.31
N GLY A 59 -57.77 -12.68 66.55
CA GLY A 59 -57.95 -11.86 67.74
C GLY A 59 -56.60 -11.41 68.28
N ILE A 60 -56.44 -10.11 68.51
CA ILE A 60 -55.21 -9.52 69.00
C ILE A 60 -55.41 -9.19 70.46
N TYR A 61 -54.57 -9.77 71.31
CA TYR A 61 -54.60 -9.58 72.75
C TYR A 61 -53.34 -8.84 73.20
N ARG A 62 -53.46 -7.97 74.21
CA ARG A 62 -52.34 -7.24 74.80
C ARG A 62 -52.32 -7.37 76.31
N LYS A 63 -51.14 -7.29 76.91
CA LYS A 63 -50.93 -7.10 78.35
C LYS A 63 -49.76 -6.15 78.59
N ASP A 64 -49.78 -5.47 79.73
CA ASP A 64 -48.66 -4.63 80.16
C ASP A 64 -47.55 -5.48 80.81
N GLY A 65 -46.30 -5.12 80.55
CA GLY A 65 -45.10 -5.85 80.95
C GLY A 65 -44.70 -6.96 79.97
N GLY A 66 -43.51 -7.51 80.18
CA GLY A 66 -42.94 -8.57 79.33
C GLY A 66 -43.66 -9.92 79.42
N ILE A 67 -43.18 -10.90 78.68
CA ILE A 67 -43.79 -12.23 78.52
C ILE A 67 -44.00 -12.92 79.88
N ALA A 68 -43.07 -12.74 80.82
CA ALA A 68 -43.14 -13.29 82.18
C ALA A 68 -44.11 -12.55 83.13
N SER A 69 -44.65 -11.40 82.73
CA SER A 69 -45.60 -10.63 83.54
C SER A 69 -46.88 -11.43 83.81
N ALA A 70 -47.37 -11.38 85.06
CA ALA A 70 -48.63 -12.02 85.47
C ALA A 70 -49.89 -11.24 85.04
N ASN A 71 -49.73 -10.08 84.40
CA ASN A 71 -50.86 -9.27 83.94
C ASN A 71 -51.72 -10.04 82.92
N PRO A 72 -53.07 -9.96 83.01
CA PRO A 72 -53.96 -10.69 82.12
C PRO A 72 -53.97 -10.09 80.71
N TYR A 73 -54.13 -10.96 79.71
CA TYR A 73 -54.35 -10.55 78.32
C TYR A 73 -55.76 -9.97 78.12
N GLN A 74 -55.85 -8.79 77.53
CA GLN A 74 -57.10 -8.16 77.11
C GLN A 74 -57.19 -8.10 75.59
N ARG A 75 -58.35 -8.42 75.01
CA ARG A 75 -58.55 -8.33 73.56
C ARG A 75 -58.55 -6.86 73.12
N ALA A 76 -57.57 -6.51 72.30
CA ALA A 76 -57.39 -5.18 71.73
C ALA A 76 -58.15 -5.00 70.41
N GLY A 77 -58.31 -6.05 69.62
CA GLY A 77 -59.00 -5.98 68.33
C GLY A 77 -59.18 -7.34 67.66
N ILE A 78 -59.89 -7.33 66.54
CA ILE A 78 -60.04 -8.47 65.63
C ILE A 78 -59.65 -8.00 64.23
N THR A 79 -58.85 -8.79 63.51
CA THR A 79 -58.50 -8.54 62.11
C THR A 79 -59.06 -9.64 61.21
N VAL A 80 -59.43 -9.23 60.00
CA VAL A 80 -59.95 -10.09 58.94
C VAL A 80 -59.66 -9.40 57.61
N LEU A 81 -59.59 -10.19 56.53
CA LEU A 81 -59.47 -9.68 55.16
C LEU A 81 -60.54 -8.61 54.87
N GLN A 82 -60.12 -7.46 54.34
CA GLN A 82 -61.00 -6.34 54.01
C GLN A 82 -61.20 -6.21 52.50
N GLY A 83 -62.46 -6.26 52.06
CA GLY A 83 -62.86 -5.99 50.67
C GLY A 83 -63.74 -4.76 50.50
N ASN A 84 -63.91 -3.92 51.55
CA ASN A 84 -64.66 -2.67 51.47
C ASN A 84 -63.70 -1.49 51.25
N PRO A 85 -63.86 -0.68 50.19
CA PRO A 85 -62.97 0.44 49.90
C PRO A 85 -62.80 1.46 51.04
N GLU A 86 -63.85 1.77 51.80
CA GLU A 86 -63.77 2.73 52.90
C GLU A 86 -63.00 2.18 54.10
N THR A 87 -63.14 0.88 54.38
CA THR A 87 -62.36 0.22 55.42
C THR A 87 -60.90 0.08 54.99
N VAL A 88 -60.66 -0.29 53.74
CA VAL A 88 -59.31 -0.34 53.15
C VAL A 88 -58.64 1.03 53.24
N ARG A 89 -59.36 2.12 52.92
CA ARG A 89 -58.86 3.50 53.06
C ARG A 89 -58.39 3.80 54.48
N ALA A 90 -59.23 3.51 55.48
CA ALA A 90 -58.87 3.72 56.89
C ALA A 90 -57.64 2.90 57.32
N LEU A 91 -57.49 1.66 56.82
CA LEU A 91 -56.33 0.82 57.11
C LEU A 91 -55.06 1.29 56.40
N LEU A 92 -55.17 1.84 55.18
CA LEU A 92 -54.05 2.46 54.48
C LEU A 92 -53.58 3.73 55.22
N GLU A 93 -54.52 4.57 55.67
CA GLU A 93 -54.22 5.76 56.48
C GLU A 93 -53.58 5.38 57.83
N LEU A 94 -54.06 4.31 58.48
CA LEU A 94 -53.49 3.79 59.73
C LEU A 94 -52.10 3.21 59.52
N GLY A 95 -51.92 2.39 58.48
CA GLY A 95 -50.63 1.80 58.12
C GLY A 95 -49.58 2.83 57.74
N ALA A 96 -50.00 3.94 57.10
CA ALA A 96 -49.12 5.06 56.80
C ALA A 96 -48.48 5.68 58.06
N LYS A 97 -49.06 5.51 59.26
CA LYS A 97 -48.43 5.98 60.51
C LYS A 97 -47.18 5.19 60.91
N VAL A 98 -46.99 3.99 60.37
CA VAL A 98 -45.85 3.10 60.66
C VAL A 98 -45.09 2.67 59.40
N ASP A 99 -45.34 3.32 58.26
CA ASP A 99 -44.69 3.02 56.97
C ASP A 99 -43.64 4.10 56.66
N PHE A 100 -42.39 3.67 56.56
CA PHE A 100 -41.26 4.54 56.22
C PHE A 100 -41.39 5.15 54.82
N ASN A 101 -41.97 4.43 53.87
CA ASN A 101 -42.13 4.86 52.47
C ASN A 101 -43.61 4.95 52.05
N ALA A 102 -44.46 5.47 52.94
CA ALA A 102 -45.88 5.67 52.69
C ALA A 102 -46.20 6.41 51.35
N PRO A 103 -45.43 7.44 50.91
CA PRO A 103 -45.74 8.13 49.65
C PRO A 103 -45.67 7.25 48.39
N ALA A 104 -44.78 6.25 48.36
CA ALA A 104 -44.60 5.38 47.20
C ALA A 104 -45.75 4.36 47.01
N LEU A 105 -46.54 4.12 48.06
CA LEU A 105 -47.58 3.08 48.08
C LEU A 105 -48.64 3.30 46.99
N ILE A 106 -49.11 4.54 46.81
CA ILE A 106 -50.17 4.87 45.86
C ILE A 106 -49.77 4.54 44.42
N GLN A 107 -48.53 4.86 44.05
CA GLN A 107 -47.98 4.56 42.72
C GLN A 107 -47.90 3.06 42.49
N ARG A 108 -47.46 2.29 43.50
CA ARG A 108 -47.34 0.82 43.40
C ARG A 108 -48.69 0.14 43.27
N ILE A 109 -49.68 0.52 44.09
CA ILE A 109 -51.07 0.01 43.97
C ILE A 109 -51.61 0.32 42.58
N THR A 110 -51.38 1.54 42.08
CA THR A 110 -51.84 1.94 40.75
C THR A 110 -51.18 1.14 39.64
N GLY A 111 -49.89 0.83 39.74
CA GLY A 111 -49.17 0.00 38.78
C GLY A 111 -49.75 -1.41 38.69
N ILE A 112 -49.89 -2.11 39.83
CA ILE A 112 -50.45 -3.46 39.89
C ILE A 112 -51.90 -3.48 39.38
N TYR A 113 -52.70 -2.49 39.78
CA TYR A 113 -54.08 -2.34 39.29
C TYR A 113 -54.12 -2.19 37.77
N ARG A 114 -53.26 -1.33 37.21
CA ARG A 114 -53.16 -1.15 35.76
C ARG A 114 -52.84 -2.49 35.11
N ASP A 115 -51.76 -3.16 35.50
CA ASP A 115 -51.33 -4.43 34.90
C ASP A 115 -52.43 -5.50 34.96
N THR A 116 -53.14 -5.59 36.09
CA THR A 116 -54.25 -6.54 36.30
C THR A 116 -55.46 -6.23 35.40
N VAL A 117 -55.75 -4.96 35.15
CA VAL A 117 -56.88 -4.53 34.29
C VAL A 117 -56.50 -4.51 32.80
N THR A 118 -55.25 -4.14 32.46
CA THR A 118 -54.77 -4.04 31.06
C THR A 118 -54.36 -5.37 30.43
N GLY A 119 -54.38 -6.49 31.17
CA GLY A 119 -54.27 -7.85 30.62
C GLY A 119 -55.42 -8.23 29.65
N SER A 120 -56.46 -7.39 29.58
CA SER A 120 -57.49 -7.39 28.54
C SER A 120 -57.14 -6.31 27.51
N GLU A 121 -56.78 -6.71 26.29
CA GLU A 121 -56.47 -5.80 25.18
C GLU A 121 -57.55 -4.70 25.00
N LEU A 122 -57.24 -3.46 25.40
CA LEU A 122 -57.62 -2.18 24.76
C LEU A 122 -57.49 -0.96 25.70
N ASN A 123 -56.75 0.03 25.17
CA ASN A 123 -56.90 1.48 25.36
C ASN A 123 -56.36 2.20 26.61
N ASN A 124 -55.37 3.06 26.30
CA ASN A 124 -55.02 4.33 26.96
C ASN A 124 -56.22 5.31 26.99
N GLY A 125 -57.27 4.99 27.74
CA GLY A 125 -58.27 5.96 28.20
C GLY A 125 -57.78 6.63 29.48
N PRO A 126 -58.20 7.88 29.79
CA PRO A 126 -57.92 8.47 31.10
C PRO A 126 -58.50 7.56 32.18
N ASP A 127 -57.65 7.08 33.09
CA ASP A 127 -58.04 6.34 34.29
C ASP A 127 -59.26 7.03 34.91
N GLU A 128 -60.38 6.30 35.07
CA GLU A 128 -61.40 6.76 36.03
C GLU A 128 -60.67 7.07 37.35
N PRO A 129 -61.02 8.15 38.06
CA PRO A 129 -60.34 8.58 39.28
C PRO A 129 -60.72 7.68 40.46
N LEU A 130 -60.51 6.37 40.32
CA LEU A 130 -60.56 5.42 41.42
C LEU A 130 -59.36 5.70 42.33
N GLY A 131 -59.64 6.08 43.57
CA GLY A 131 -58.62 6.25 44.60
C GLY A 131 -57.88 4.95 44.89
N ALA A 132 -56.69 5.04 45.50
CA ALA A 132 -55.85 3.88 45.82
C ALA A 132 -56.58 2.79 46.62
N ALA A 133 -57.49 3.17 47.52
CA ALA A 133 -58.27 2.23 48.31
C ALA A 133 -59.25 1.40 47.46
N SER A 134 -59.93 2.00 46.49
CA SER A 134 -60.82 1.30 45.56
C SER A 134 -60.04 0.34 44.67
N LYS A 135 -58.87 0.79 44.18
CA LYS A 135 -57.95 -0.05 43.39
C LYS A 135 -57.46 -1.26 44.19
N LEU A 136 -57.02 -1.06 45.43
CA LEU A 136 -56.57 -2.18 46.28
C LEU A 136 -57.73 -3.12 46.66
N SER A 137 -58.92 -2.59 46.94
CA SER A 137 -60.10 -3.40 47.22
C SER A 137 -60.48 -4.31 46.04
N TYR A 138 -60.35 -3.81 44.82
CA TYR A 138 -60.51 -4.60 43.60
C TYR A 138 -59.44 -5.69 43.51
N LEU A 139 -58.17 -5.33 43.69
CA LEU A 139 -57.05 -6.27 43.65
C LEU A 139 -57.19 -7.40 44.68
N ILE A 140 -57.61 -7.09 45.92
CA ILE A 140 -57.87 -8.09 46.97
C ILE A 140 -58.96 -9.07 46.54
N SER A 141 -60.02 -8.57 45.89
CA SER A 141 -61.12 -9.42 45.41
C SER A 141 -60.70 -10.29 44.23
N ALA A 142 -59.85 -9.78 43.33
CA ALA A 142 -59.30 -10.57 42.21
C ALA A 142 -58.31 -11.63 42.71
N ALA A 143 -57.48 -11.29 43.69
CA ALA A 143 -56.43 -12.16 44.22
C ALA A 143 -56.96 -13.43 44.91
N THR A 144 -58.22 -13.48 45.33
CA THR A 144 -58.79 -14.72 45.91
C THR A 144 -58.91 -15.85 44.88
N GLU A 145 -58.94 -15.52 43.60
CA GLU A 145 -59.04 -16.49 42.49
C GLU A 145 -57.74 -16.59 41.66
N ASP A 146 -56.77 -15.70 41.91
CA ASP A 146 -55.49 -15.59 41.20
C ASP A 146 -54.29 -15.70 42.17
N PRO A 147 -53.69 -16.91 42.32
CA PRO A 147 -52.57 -17.12 43.23
C PRO A 147 -51.30 -16.28 42.92
N PRO A 148 -50.88 -16.08 41.65
CA PRO A 148 -49.86 -15.11 41.30
C PRO A 148 -50.12 -13.68 41.82
N LEU A 149 -51.34 -13.15 41.60
CA LEU A 149 -51.70 -11.82 42.09
C LEU A 149 -51.70 -11.75 43.62
N LEU A 150 -52.16 -12.82 44.29
CA LEU A 150 -52.12 -12.93 45.75
C LEU A 150 -50.69 -12.85 46.31
N ASN A 151 -49.73 -13.54 45.67
CA ASN A 151 -48.32 -13.46 46.03
C ASN A 151 -47.75 -12.04 45.82
N GLN A 152 -48.14 -11.37 44.74
CA GLN A 152 -47.73 -9.99 44.48
C GLN A 152 -48.28 -9.01 45.53
N LEU A 153 -49.54 -9.19 45.95
CA LEU A 153 -50.14 -8.41 47.04
C LEU A 153 -49.49 -8.68 48.40
N LEU A 154 -49.10 -9.93 48.67
CA LEU A 154 -48.37 -10.27 49.89
C LEU A 154 -46.99 -9.61 49.93
N LEU A 155 -46.26 -9.60 48.80
CA LEU A 155 -44.98 -8.90 48.68
C LEU A 155 -45.16 -7.39 48.85
N LEU A 156 -46.20 -6.79 48.26
CA LEU A 156 -46.54 -5.39 48.48
C LEU A 156 -46.89 -5.13 49.95
N GLY A 157 -47.60 -6.05 50.58
CA GLY A 157 -47.93 -6.03 52.01
C GLY A 157 -46.69 -6.02 52.89
N ARG A 158 -45.71 -6.89 52.61
CA ARG A 158 -44.44 -6.93 53.35
C ARG A 158 -43.68 -5.60 53.23
N ALA A 159 -43.82 -4.90 52.11
CA ALA A 159 -43.23 -3.58 51.92
C ALA A 159 -44.01 -2.43 52.57
N HIS A 160 -45.32 -2.59 52.74
CA HIS A 160 -46.23 -1.52 53.14
C HIS A 160 -47.26 -2.02 54.18
N PRO A 161 -47.10 -1.65 55.46
CA PRO A 161 -47.98 -2.07 56.56
C PRO A 161 -49.49 -1.90 56.31
N GLY A 162 -49.89 -0.82 55.62
CA GLY A 162 -51.29 -0.57 55.30
C GLY A 162 -51.95 -1.65 54.45
N VAL A 163 -51.19 -2.28 53.55
CA VAL A 163 -51.67 -3.39 52.72
C VAL A 163 -51.77 -4.67 53.56
N MET A 164 -50.81 -4.95 54.46
CA MET A 164 -50.92 -6.11 55.37
C MET A 164 -52.08 -6.00 56.36
N LEU A 165 -52.39 -4.78 56.81
CA LEU A 165 -53.59 -4.51 57.60
C LEU A 165 -54.85 -4.88 56.80
N ALA A 166 -54.94 -4.46 55.54
CA ALA A 166 -56.08 -4.77 54.67
C ALA A 166 -56.21 -6.27 54.35
N LEU A 167 -55.08 -6.98 54.23
CA LEU A 167 -55.04 -8.44 54.08
C LEU A 167 -55.42 -9.18 55.38
N GLY A 168 -55.55 -8.48 56.52
CA GLY A 168 -55.90 -9.06 57.81
C GLY A 168 -54.74 -9.74 58.54
N HIS A 169 -53.49 -9.51 58.10
CA HIS A 169 -52.27 -10.16 58.57
C HIS A 169 -51.35 -9.26 59.41
N ALA A 170 -51.85 -8.10 59.80
CA ALA A 170 -51.16 -7.21 60.71
C ALA A 170 -52.15 -6.44 61.60
N PHE A 171 -51.62 -5.77 62.62
CA PHE A 171 -52.35 -4.90 63.52
C PHE A 171 -51.47 -3.73 63.96
N VAL A 172 -52.06 -2.53 64.02
CA VAL A 172 -51.42 -1.31 64.51
C VAL A 172 -52.24 -0.72 65.64
N ILE A 173 -51.58 -0.38 66.75
CA ILE A 173 -52.23 0.30 67.89
C ILE A 173 -51.27 1.31 68.53
N PRO A 174 -51.76 2.49 68.97
CA PRO A 174 -50.95 3.40 69.78
C PRO A 174 -50.47 2.72 71.07
N MET A 175 -49.21 2.94 71.41
CA MET A 175 -48.57 2.38 72.59
C MET A 175 -48.19 3.52 73.55
N PRO A 176 -48.44 3.39 74.87
CA PRO A 176 -47.95 4.35 75.85
C PRO A 176 -46.43 4.45 75.83
N GLU A 177 -45.89 5.66 76.01
CA GLU A 177 -44.45 5.87 76.10
C GLU A 177 -43.86 5.08 77.29
N ALA A 178 -42.64 4.58 77.11
CA ALA A 178 -41.83 3.93 78.14
C ALA A 178 -42.44 2.71 78.87
N THR A 179 -43.42 2.03 78.26
CA THR A 179 -44.02 0.81 78.84
C THR A 179 -43.85 -0.38 77.90
N THR A 180 -43.13 -1.42 78.35
CA THR A 180 -43.06 -2.70 77.64
C THR A 180 -44.44 -3.34 77.57
N GLN A 181 -44.88 -3.78 76.39
CA GLN A 181 -46.15 -4.49 76.19
C GLN A 181 -45.93 -5.82 75.49
N THR A 182 -46.69 -6.84 75.91
CA THR A 182 -46.71 -8.14 75.23
C THR A 182 -48.03 -8.32 74.48
N PHE A 183 -47.93 -8.62 73.19
CA PHE A 183 -49.03 -8.94 72.31
C PHE A 183 -49.11 -10.45 72.06
N GLU A 184 -50.32 -10.98 71.94
CA GLU A 184 -50.60 -12.36 71.59
C GLU A 184 -51.66 -12.40 70.49
N VAL A 185 -51.35 -13.10 69.40
CA VAL A 185 -52.26 -13.30 68.27
C VAL A 185 -52.94 -14.66 68.43
N ARG A 186 -54.27 -14.70 68.36
CA ARG A 186 -55.07 -15.93 68.42
C ARG A 186 -55.91 -16.09 67.17
N GLU A 187 -56.05 -17.32 66.67
CA GLU A 187 -57.03 -17.64 65.63
C GLU A 187 -58.43 -17.73 66.25
N LEU A 188 -59.43 -17.16 65.59
CA LEU A 188 -60.82 -17.15 66.02
C LEU A 188 -61.69 -17.99 65.09
N ASN A 189 -62.70 -18.65 65.66
CA ASN A 189 -63.76 -19.27 64.86
C ASN A 189 -64.78 -18.22 64.38
N SER A 190 -65.78 -18.66 63.60
CA SER A 190 -66.84 -17.79 63.09
C SER A 190 -67.74 -17.17 64.17
N ALA A 191 -67.64 -17.61 65.42
CA ALA A 191 -68.36 -17.08 66.58
C ALA A 191 -67.47 -16.21 67.49
N ASP A 192 -66.31 -15.78 67.02
CA ASP A 192 -65.31 -14.96 67.73
C ASP A 192 -64.77 -15.61 69.02
N GLN A 193 -64.75 -16.94 69.08
CA GLN A 193 -64.11 -17.70 70.15
C GLN A 193 -62.69 -18.12 69.77
N ASP A 194 -61.79 -18.10 70.75
CA ASP A 194 -60.38 -18.47 70.56
C ASP A 194 -60.23 -19.95 70.23
N VAL A 195 -59.52 -20.25 69.13
CA VAL A 195 -59.21 -21.61 68.66
C VAL A 195 -57.81 -22.02 69.11
N ARG A 196 -56.79 -21.20 68.79
CA ARG A 196 -55.38 -21.43 69.15
C ARG A 196 -54.57 -20.14 69.19
N VAL A 197 -53.43 -20.17 69.86
CA VAL A 197 -52.43 -19.09 69.84
C VAL A 197 -51.53 -19.26 68.62
N ILE A 198 -51.39 -18.19 67.84
CA ILE A 198 -50.51 -18.12 66.65
C ILE A 198 -49.10 -17.70 67.06
N GLY A 199 -48.97 -16.68 67.91
CA GLY A 199 -47.67 -16.23 68.40
C GLY A 199 -47.75 -15.09 69.40
N ARG A 200 -46.59 -14.76 69.99
CA ARG A 200 -46.42 -13.70 70.99
C ARG A 200 -45.28 -12.79 70.59
N VAL A 201 -45.44 -11.49 70.84
CA VAL A 201 -44.40 -10.48 70.59
C VAL A 201 -44.32 -9.56 71.80
N GLU A 202 -43.11 -9.35 72.31
CA GLU A 202 -42.81 -8.35 73.33
C GLU A 202 -42.24 -7.11 72.64
N LEU A 203 -42.78 -5.93 72.95
CA LEU A 203 -42.35 -4.66 72.38
C LEU A 203 -41.98 -3.69 73.49
N ASP A 204 -40.79 -3.10 73.38
CA ASP A 204 -40.33 -1.99 74.21
C ASP A 204 -40.21 -0.72 73.34
N PRO A 205 -40.96 0.35 73.64
CA PRO A 205 -40.84 1.60 72.89
C PRO A 205 -39.46 2.27 73.04
N THR A 206 -38.75 2.02 74.14
CA THR A 206 -37.45 2.64 74.45
C THR A 206 -36.26 1.90 73.84
N ALA A 207 -36.48 0.65 73.42
CA ALA A 207 -35.48 -0.16 72.73
C ALA A 207 -36.12 -0.87 71.51
N PRO A 208 -36.44 -0.13 70.43
CA PRO A 208 -36.94 -0.73 69.20
C PRO A 208 -35.95 -1.76 68.65
N VAL A 209 -36.45 -2.92 68.22
CA VAL A 209 -35.61 -3.98 67.67
C VAL A 209 -35.32 -3.68 66.20
N PHE A 210 -34.07 -3.37 65.89
CA PHE A 210 -33.58 -3.25 64.52
C PHE A 210 -32.86 -4.53 64.08
N PRO A 211 -32.95 -4.90 62.78
CA PRO A 211 -32.19 -6.02 62.25
C PRO A 211 -30.67 -5.85 62.48
N PRO A 212 -29.95 -6.93 62.88
CA PRO A 212 -28.49 -6.95 62.95
C PRO A 212 -27.85 -6.59 61.60
N PRO A 213 -26.59 -6.12 61.59
CA PRO A 213 -25.93 -5.74 60.35
C PRO A 213 -25.65 -6.97 59.46
N PRO A 214 -25.83 -6.86 58.14
CA PRO A 214 -25.35 -7.87 57.21
C PRO A 214 -23.81 -7.90 57.14
N GLY A 215 -23.27 -8.90 56.46
CA GLY A 215 -21.85 -8.92 56.09
C GLY A 215 -21.49 -7.77 55.15
N PRO A 216 -20.19 -7.45 55.02
CA PRO A 216 -19.74 -6.43 54.07
C PRO A 216 -20.17 -6.82 52.64
N PRO A 217 -20.60 -5.85 51.82
CA PRO A 217 -20.81 -6.08 50.40
C PRO A 217 -19.52 -6.58 49.74
N VAL A 218 -19.64 -7.39 48.70
CA VAL A 218 -18.52 -7.93 47.92
C VAL A 218 -18.84 -7.70 46.45
N GLN A 219 -17.88 -7.12 45.71
CA GLN A 219 -18.00 -6.93 44.27
C GLN A 219 -17.80 -8.27 43.55
N VAL A 220 -18.71 -8.58 42.62
CA VAL A 220 -18.69 -9.79 41.80
C VAL A 220 -18.39 -9.40 40.36
N LEU A 221 -17.28 -9.88 39.81
CA LEU A 221 -16.91 -9.65 38.40
C LEU A 221 -17.40 -10.80 37.52
N HIS A 222 -17.69 -10.54 36.25
CA HIS A 222 -18.21 -11.57 35.36
C HIS A 222 -17.15 -12.63 35.10
N GLU A 223 -17.58 -13.85 34.80
CA GLU A 223 -16.65 -14.86 34.29
C GLU A 223 -16.00 -14.39 32.98
N LEU A 224 -14.71 -14.65 32.87
CA LEU A 224 -13.97 -14.48 31.64
C LEU A 224 -14.29 -15.68 30.74
N THR A 225 -14.96 -15.43 29.62
CA THR A 225 -15.05 -16.44 28.55
C THR A 225 -13.61 -16.79 28.13
N GLN A 226 -13.26 -18.08 28.12
CA GLN A 226 -11.88 -18.58 28.07
C GLN A 226 -10.91 -17.72 27.25
N GLY A 227 -9.88 -17.21 27.94
CA GLY A 227 -8.51 -17.16 27.43
C GLY A 227 -8.06 -15.89 26.73
N THR A 228 -8.35 -14.67 27.20
CA THR A 228 -7.59 -13.51 26.72
C THR A 228 -7.75 -12.19 27.48
N TYR A 229 -8.95 -11.91 27.93
CA TYR A 229 -9.25 -10.62 28.55
C TYR A 229 -8.98 -10.69 30.05
N VAL A 230 -8.38 -9.64 30.59
CA VAL A 230 -8.16 -9.53 32.04
C VAL A 230 -9.49 -9.28 32.77
N HIS A 231 -10.44 -8.65 32.08
CA HIS A 231 -11.77 -8.32 32.58
C HIS A 231 -12.87 -8.50 31.52
N SER A 232 -14.12 -8.54 31.96
CA SER A 232 -15.29 -8.54 31.07
C SER A 232 -15.75 -7.11 30.81
N ALA A 233 -16.04 -6.77 29.54
CA ALA A 233 -16.64 -5.49 29.17
C ALA A 233 -18.03 -5.27 29.80
N LYS A 234 -18.70 -6.35 30.24
CA LYS A 234 -19.98 -6.25 30.99
C LYS A 234 -19.83 -5.59 32.35
N ASP A 235 -18.61 -5.50 32.89
CA ASP A 235 -18.33 -4.83 34.16
C ASP A 235 -17.83 -3.38 33.96
N HIS A 236 -18.01 -2.79 32.78
CA HIS A 236 -17.68 -1.38 32.48
C HIS A 236 -18.54 -0.44 33.32
N LEU A 237 -17.87 0.44 34.09
CA LEU A 237 -18.46 1.49 34.92
C LEU A 237 -19.68 1.02 35.72
N ASN A 238 -19.59 -0.18 36.30
CA ASN A 238 -20.63 -0.72 37.16
C ASN A 238 -20.09 -1.61 38.29
N ALA A 239 -20.91 -1.78 39.33
CA ALA A 239 -20.62 -2.66 40.45
C ALA A 239 -21.75 -3.66 40.68
N ARG A 240 -21.48 -4.94 40.45
CA ARG A 240 -22.38 -6.03 40.89
C ARG A 240 -22.00 -6.45 42.29
N LEU A 241 -22.97 -6.49 43.18
CA LEU A 241 -22.74 -6.63 44.62
C LEU A 241 -23.57 -7.75 45.22
N ARG A 242 -22.96 -8.43 46.19
CA ARG A 242 -23.60 -9.41 47.08
C ARG A 242 -23.09 -9.27 48.50
N TRP A 243 -23.74 -9.91 49.46
CA TRP A 243 -23.28 -9.95 50.85
C TRP A 243 -23.72 -11.23 51.54
N GLY A 244 -23.04 -11.56 52.62
CA GLY A 244 -23.38 -12.71 53.46
C GLY A 244 -24.28 -12.33 54.63
N GLN A 245 -24.93 -13.34 55.20
CA GLN A 245 -25.69 -13.21 56.44
C GLN A 245 -25.05 -14.07 57.53
N ASP A 246 -24.78 -13.46 58.68
CA ASP A 246 -24.37 -14.21 59.87
C ASP A 246 -25.56 -14.87 60.58
N ALA A 247 -25.30 -15.74 61.56
CA ALA A 247 -26.31 -16.48 62.31
C ALA A 247 -27.30 -15.56 63.04
N ASP A 248 -26.86 -14.37 63.48
CA ASP A 248 -27.71 -13.39 64.15
C ASP A 248 -28.75 -12.78 63.20
N LEU A 249 -28.30 -12.31 62.03
CA LEU A 249 -29.20 -11.79 61.01
C LEU A 249 -30.14 -12.89 60.47
N ARG A 250 -29.63 -14.11 60.25
CA ARG A 250 -30.46 -15.26 59.84
C ARG A 250 -31.58 -15.57 60.84
N ARG A 251 -31.33 -15.42 62.14
CA ARG A 251 -32.37 -15.56 63.18
C ARG A 251 -33.40 -14.43 63.16
N ALA A 252 -32.98 -13.24 62.74
CA ALA A 252 -33.83 -12.06 62.62
C ALA A 252 -34.62 -12.00 61.30
N MET A 253 -34.35 -12.88 60.32
CA MET A 253 -35.00 -12.88 58.99
C MET A 253 -36.53 -12.77 58.99
N PRO A 254 -37.28 -13.41 59.91
CA PRO A 254 -38.73 -13.24 59.94
C PRO A 254 -39.22 -11.83 60.33
N ALA A 255 -38.34 -11.02 60.93
CA ALA A 255 -38.59 -9.64 61.34
C ALA A 255 -37.97 -8.61 60.37
N THR A 256 -37.50 -9.03 59.21
CA THR A 256 -36.96 -8.17 58.16
C THR A 256 -37.53 -8.55 56.80
N PHE A 257 -37.48 -7.61 55.86
CA PHE A 257 -37.93 -7.82 54.50
C PHE A 257 -37.00 -7.08 53.53
N GLY A 258 -36.12 -7.84 52.89
CA GLY A 258 -35.16 -7.31 51.92
C GLY A 258 -34.15 -6.34 52.53
N PHE A 259 -33.37 -5.72 51.65
CA PHE A 259 -32.21 -4.92 52.01
C PHE A 259 -32.20 -3.59 51.26
N ASP A 260 -31.51 -2.62 51.87
CA ASP A 260 -31.10 -1.37 51.24
C ASP A 260 -29.60 -1.31 51.08
N LEU A 261 -29.18 -0.91 49.88
CA LEU A 261 -27.79 -0.66 49.54
C LEU A 261 -27.59 0.85 49.42
N PHE A 262 -26.56 1.35 50.10
CA PHE A 262 -26.15 2.74 50.10
C PHE A 262 -24.76 2.86 49.49
N ARG A 263 -24.59 3.83 48.60
CA ARG A 263 -23.34 4.21 47.97
C ARG A 263 -22.90 5.56 48.53
N VAL A 264 -21.64 5.66 48.94
CA VAL A 264 -21.02 6.89 49.47
C VAL A 264 -19.73 7.19 48.71
N SER A 265 -19.47 8.44 48.33
CA SER A 265 -18.19 8.84 47.72
C SER A 265 -17.02 8.61 48.70
N GLU A 266 -15.85 8.22 48.18
CA GLU A 266 -14.67 7.94 49.03
C GLU A 266 -14.26 9.15 49.88
N ASP A 267 -14.22 10.35 49.28
CA ASP A 267 -13.87 11.59 49.98
C ASP A 267 -14.82 11.88 51.15
N PHE A 268 -16.11 11.63 50.96
CA PHE A 268 -17.10 11.85 52.00
C PHE A 268 -17.03 10.79 53.10
N ALA A 269 -16.90 9.52 52.74
CA ALA A 269 -16.77 8.42 53.69
C ALA A 269 -15.53 8.58 54.58
N THR A 270 -14.38 8.93 54.00
CA THR A 270 -13.13 9.14 54.73
C THR A 270 -13.16 10.38 55.62
N THR A 271 -13.78 11.48 55.15
CA THR A 271 -13.96 12.70 55.97
C THR A 271 -14.77 12.42 57.24
N LEU A 272 -15.76 11.54 57.15
CA LEU A 272 -16.61 11.15 58.29
C LEU A 272 -16.07 9.94 59.07
N GLY A 273 -14.96 9.34 58.64
CA GLY A 273 -14.36 8.15 59.25
C GLY A 273 -15.16 6.86 59.04
N TRP A 274 -16.07 6.85 58.07
CA TRP A 274 -16.96 5.74 57.75
C TRP A 274 -16.28 4.56 57.04
N ASP A 275 -15.10 4.80 56.49
CA ASP A 275 -14.20 3.78 55.93
C ASP A 275 -13.66 2.82 57.00
N ALA A 276 -13.46 3.31 58.23
CA ALA A 276 -12.96 2.52 59.35
C ALA A 276 -14.07 2.00 60.27
N THR A 277 -15.09 2.82 60.53
CA THR A 277 -16.22 2.48 61.40
C THR A 277 -17.53 2.76 60.68
N PRO A 278 -18.41 1.78 60.45
CA PRO A 278 -19.63 2.00 59.70
C PRO A 278 -20.51 3.06 60.39
N PRO A 279 -21.23 3.91 59.61
CA PRO A 279 -22.11 4.92 60.16
C PRO A 279 -23.18 4.30 61.04
N SER A 280 -23.63 5.05 62.05
CA SER A 280 -24.88 4.66 62.71
C SER A 280 -26.06 4.83 61.77
N ARG A 281 -27.12 4.05 62.04
CA ARG A 281 -28.37 4.09 61.27
C ARG A 281 -28.92 5.51 61.17
N ASP A 282 -28.97 6.23 62.29
CA ASP A 282 -29.61 7.54 62.36
C ASP A 282 -28.76 8.61 61.64
N GLU A 283 -27.42 8.57 61.77
CA GLU A 283 -26.52 9.48 61.05
C GLU A 283 -26.67 9.37 59.53
N LEU A 284 -26.68 8.14 58.99
CA LEU A 284 -26.83 7.92 57.56
C LEU A 284 -28.23 8.32 57.07
N LEU A 285 -29.26 8.05 57.88
CA LEU A 285 -30.65 8.36 57.52
C LEU A 285 -30.90 9.86 57.49
N ASP A 286 -30.41 10.59 58.49
CA ASP A 286 -30.55 12.06 58.57
C ASP A 286 -29.87 12.73 57.37
N LEU A 287 -28.68 12.24 56.99
CA LEU A 287 -27.95 12.73 55.82
C LEU A 287 -28.65 12.36 54.50
N TRP A 288 -29.19 11.15 54.39
CA TRP A 288 -29.90 10.72 53.17
C TRP A 288 -31.20 11.51 52.96
N ILE A 289 -31.98 11.74 54.02
CA ILE A 289 -33.23 12.51 53.95
C ILE A 289 -32.96 14.00 53.67
N GLY A 290 -31.89 14.55 54.24
CA GLY A 290 -31.49 15.95 54.02
C GLY A 290 -30.66 16.21 52.77
N GLY A 291 -30.23 15.16 52.06
CA GLY A 291 -29.28 15.22 50.96
C GLY A 291 -29.87 15.63 49.62
N SER A 292 -29.01 16.09 48.71
CA SER A 292 -29.35 16.33 47.30
C SER A 292 -29.70 15.00 46.60
N PRO A 293 -30.64 15.00 45.64
CA PRO A 293 -30.94 13.79 44.86
C PRO A 293 -29.75 13.39 43.96
N PRO A 294 -29.66 12.10 43.55
CA PRO A 294 -28.69 11.64 42.55
C PRO A 294 -28.74 12.47 41.25
N PRO A 295 -27.63 12.59 40.48
CA PRO A 295 -26.39 11.80 40.56
C PRO A 295 -25.25 12.45 41.36
N THR A 296 -25.36 13.71 41.78
CA THR A 296 -24.28 14.46 42.47
C THR A 296 -24.30 14.31 43.99
N ALA A 297 -24.98 13.27 44.50
CA ALA A 297 -25.12 13.05 45.93
C ALA A 297 -23.93 12.25 46.43
N ASP A 298 -23.18 12.80 47.39
CA ASP A 298 -22.12 12.09 48.10
C ASP A 298 -22.62 10.84 48.83
N LEU A 299 -23.92 10.75 49.08
CA LEU A 299 -24.63 9.60 49.64
C LEU A 299 -25.90 9.34 48.81
N ALA A 300 -26.04 8.14 48.26
CA ALA A 300 -27.22 7.71 47.51
C ALA A 300 -27.68 6.32 47.96
N ARG A 301 -29.00 6.11 47.99
CA ARG A 301 -29.58 4.75 48.08
C ARG A 301 -29.69 4.19 46.67
N VAL A 302 -29.01 3.07 46.40
CA VAL A 302 -28.92 2.45 45.07
C VAL A 302 -30.27 1.90 44.62
N ASN A 303 -30.98 1.24 45.54
CA ASN A 303 -32.23 0.54 45.23
C ASN A 303 -33.47 1.38 45.60
N THR A 304 -34.46 1.40 44.70
CA THR A 304 -35.80 1.96 44.99
C THR A 304 -36.73 0.92 45.60
N LEU A 305 -36.62 -0.32 45.13
CA LEU A 305 -37.29 -1.49 45.70
C LEU A 305 -36.36 -2.24 46.66
N PRO A 306 -36.87 -2.84 47.73
CA PRO A 306 -36.06 -3.70 48.59
C PRO A 306 -35.37 -4.79 47.79
N ILE A 307 -34.07 -4.97 48.04
CA ILE A 307 -33.29 -6.03 47.40
C ILE A 307 -33.66 -7.34 48.09
N MET A 308 -34.21 -8.28 47.34
CA MET A 308 -34.47 -9.64 47.82
C MET A 308 -33.27 -10.51 47.49
N ILE A 309 -32.88 -11.39 48.41
CA ILE A 309 -31.70 -12.23 48.26
C ILE A 309 -32.12 -13.68 48.03
N ASP A 310 -31.57 -14.29 46.99
CA ASP A 310 -31.72 -15.71 46.65
C ASP A 310 -30.53 -16.12 45.76
N PRO A 311 -29.69 -17.11 46.14
CA PRO A 311 -29.72 -17.85 47.40
C PRO A 311 -29.22 -17.03 48.60
N PRO A 312 -29.62 -17.35 49.84
CA PRO A 312 -29.05 -16.75 51.03
C PRO A 312 -27.62 -17.26 51.30
N LEU A 313 -26.63 -16.37 51.17
CA LEU A 313 -25.21 -16.72 51.37
C LEU A 313 -24.74 -16.51 52.83
N THR A 314 -23.80 -17.34 53.29
CA THR A 314 -22.98 -17.10 54.48
C THR A 314 -21.91 -16.05 54.20
N LEU A 315 -21.23 -15.56 55.26
CA LEU A 315 -20.10 -14.62 55.10
C LEU A 315 -18.97 -15.20 54.25
N ALA A 316 -18.69 -16.51 54.39
CA ALA A 316 -17.64 -17.18 53.63
C ALA A 316 -18.02 -17.37 52.16
N GLU A 317 -19.25 -17.81 51.88
CA GLU A 317 -19.75 -17.99 50.51
C GLU A 317 -19.83 -16.65 49.76
N ALA A 318 -20.32 -15.58 50.41
CA ALA A 318 -20.36 -14.27 49.80
C ALA A 318 -18.96 -13.71 49.48
N ALA A 319 -17.94 -14.07 50.26
CA ALA A 319 -16.56 -13.65 50.05
C ALA A 319 -15.80 -14.52 49.03
N ASP A 320 -16.38 -15.61 48.50
CA ASP A 320 -15.70 -16.54 47.59
C ASP A 320 -15.51 -15.93 46.19
N PRO A 321 -14.29 -15.55 45.77
CA PRO A 321 -14.07 -14.91 44.48
C PRO A 321 -14.27 -15.84 43.28
N THR A 322 -14.44 -17.15 43.50
CA THR A 322 -14.68 -18.14 42.43
C THR A 322 -16.14 -18.20 41.99
N ASP A 323 -17.08 -17.83 42.87
CA ASP A 323 -18.49 -17.68 42.53
C ASP A 323 -18.71 -16.33 41.84
N ARG A 324 -18.94 -16.36 40.52
CA ARG A 324 -19.14 -15.16 39.69
C ARG A 324 -20.57 -14.96 39.19
N GLU A 325 -21.45 -15.91 39.53
CA GLU A 325 -22.83 -15.96 39.06
C GLU A 325 -23.81 -15.40 40.09
N ASN A 326 -23.60 -15.68 41.39
CA ASN A 326 -24.53 -15.19 42.42
C ASN A 326 -24.23 -13.73 42.76
N PHE A 327 -25.15 -12.83 42.43
CA PHE A 327 -25.18 -11.43 42.86
C PHE A 327 -26.62 -10.98 43.14
N TYR A 328 -26.82 -9.95 43.98
CA TYR A 328 -28.16 -9.50 44.35
C TYR A 328 -28.60 -8.20 43.68
N CYS A 329 -27.64 -7.34 43.35
CA CYS A 329 -27.92 -6.08 42.67
C CYS A 329 -26.71 -5.60 41.87
N ALA A 330 -26.97 -4.71 40.91
CA ALA A 330 -25.95 -3.98 40.17
C ALA A 330 -26.19 -2.48 40.34
N ASP A 331 -25.12 -1.71 40.48
CA ASP A 331 -25.14 -0.26 40.46
C ASP A 331 -24.41 0.26 39.22
N ASP A 332 -25.16 0.90 38.34
CA ASP A 332 -24.72 1.60 37.12
C ASP A 332 -25.06 3.10 37.19
N ASN A 333 -25.28 3.62 38.41
CA ASN A 333 -25.82 4.94 38.69
C ASN A 333 -27.23 5.21 38.13
N GLY A 334 -28.01 4.14 37.90
CA GLY A 334 -29.37 4.26 37.38
C GLY A 334 -29.40 4.70 35.92
N LEU A 335 -28.44 4.25 35.10
CA LEU A 335 -28.33 4.63 33.69
C LEU A 335 -29.64 4.38 32.92
N ALA A 336 -30.26 3.22 33.14
CA ALA A 336 -31.56 2.88 32.55
C ALA A 336 -32.72 3.80 32.98
N GLN A 337 -32.53 4.58 34.05
CA GLN A 337 -33.51 5.50 34.65
C GLN A 337 -33.16 6.97 34.34
N GLY A 338 -32.19 7.22 33.45
CA GLY A 338 -31.74 8.56 33.07
C GLY A 338 -30.60 9.11 33.93
N GLY A 339 -29.94 8.26 34.73
CA GLY A 339 -28.71 8.60 35.44
C GLY A 339 -27.54 8.84 34.48
N GLN A 340 -26.48 9.50 34.97
CA GLN A 340 -25.23 9.66 34.23
C GLN A 340 -24.28 8.50 34.55
N PRO A 341 -23.47 8.02 33.59
CA PRO A 341 -22.46 7.00 33.88
C PRO A 341 -21.45 7.49 34.93
N PHE A 342 -20.81 6.57 35.64
CA PHE A 342 -19.72 6.92 36.55
C PHE A 342 -18.51 7.42 35.78
N GLU A 343 -17.65 8.21 36.43
CA GLU A 343 -16.34 8.52 35.88
C GLU A 343 -15.38 7.34 36.09
N ASP A 344 -14.48 7.12 35.14
CA ASP A 344 -13.44 6.10 35.27
C ASP A 344 -12.47 6.40 36.42
N GLY A 345 -12.23 5.40 37.26
CA GLY A 345 -11.46 5.53 38.50
C GLY A 345 -12.25 6.06 39.70
N ALA A 346 -13.53 6.44 39.53
CA ALA A 346 -14.35 6.90 40.64
C ALA A 346 -14.46 5.83 41.72
N THR A 347 -14.26 6.21 42.99
CA THR A 347 -14.27 5.28 44.11
C THR A 347 -15.42 5.56 45.07
N PHE A 348 -16.11 4.49 45.48
CA PHE A 348 -17.21 4.54 46.43
C PHE A 348 -17.07 3.50 47.54
N TYR A 349 -17.66 3.80 48.70
CA TYR A 349 -17.94 2.83 49.76
C TYR A 349 -19.40 2.38 49.68
N TYR A 350 -19.61 1.06 49.70
CA TYR A 350 -20.93 0.47 49.74
C TYR A 350 -21.26 -0.09 51.12
N PHE A 351 -22.44 0.27 51.62
CA PHE A 351 -22.99 -0.20 52.89
C PHE A 351 -24.35 -0.84 52.65
N VAL A 352 -24.63 -1.95 53.31
CA VAL A 352 -25.94 -2.61 53.23
C VAL A 352 -26.61 -2.68 54.59
N ALA A 353 -27.93 -2.48 54.62
CA ALA A 353 -28.75 -2.62 55.81
C ALA A 353 -29.98 -3.48 55.50
N ALA A 354 -30.30 -4.42 56.40
CA ALA A 354 -31.56 -5.15 56.31
C ALA A 354 -32.72 -4.24 56.73
N ARG A 355 -33.86 -4.27 56.04
CA ARG A 355 -35.01 -3.41 56.37
C ARG A 355 -35.83 -4.02 57.49
N ASP A 356 -36.29 -3.22 58.45
CA ASP A 356 -37.26 -3.68 59.46
C ASP A 356 -38.66 -3.90 58.85
N LEU A 357 -39.59 -4.38 59.68
CA LEU A 357 -41.00 -4.63 59.30
C LEU A 357 -41.77 -3.37 58.83
N CYS A 358 -41.23 -2.18 59.08
CA CYS A 358 -41.80 -0.88 58.73
C CYS A 358 -41.06 -0.21 57.56
N GLY A 359 -40.04 -0.89 57.00
CA GLY A 359 -39.25 -0.41 55.87
C GLY A 359 -38.09 0.53 56.24
N ARG A 360 -37.75 0.69 57.53
CA ARG A 360 -36.58 1.46 57.98
C ARG A 360 -35.31 0.62 57.81
N PRO A 361 -34.17 1.21 57.43
CA PRO A 361 -32.90 0.48 57.44
C PRO A 361 -32.53 0.10 58.88
N GLY A 362 -32.01 -1.11 59.06
CA GLY A 362 -31.44 -1.60 60.32
C GLY A 362 -30.00 -1.13 60.54
N HIS A 363 -29.21 -1.93 61.26
CA HIS A 363 -27.78 -1.64 61.40
C HIS A 363 -27.03 -1.85 60.07
N LEU A 364 -26.07 -0.97 59.78
CA LEU A 364 -25.28 -1.01 58.56
C LEU A 364 -24.13 -2.00 58.66
N SER A 365 -23.85 -2.69 57.55
CA SER A 365 -22.65 -3.50 57.39
C SER A 365 -21.38 -2.64 57.48
N PRO A 366 -20.19 -3.25 57.70
CA PRO A 366 -18.94 -2.61 57.32
C PRO A 366 -18.97 -2.19 55.84
N GLY A 367 -18.28 -1.10 55.52
CA GLY A 367 -18.20 -0.55 54.18
C GLY A 367 -17.21 -1.32 53.29
N THR A 368 -17.55 -1.47 52.02
CA THR A 368 -16.64 -2.04 51.01
C THR A 368 -16.26 -0.99 49.98
N ARG A 369 -14.96 -0.75 49.84
CA ARG A 369 -14.40 0.13 48.81
C ARG A 369 -14.48 -0.54 47.45
N VAL A 370 -15.08 0.14 46.48
CA VAL A 370 -15.22 -0.31 45.08
C VAL A 370 -14.73 0.81 44.16
N VAL A 371 -13.93 0.44 43.17
CA VAL A 371 -13.46 1.33 42.10
C VAL A 371 -14.27 1.04 40.84
N MET A 372 -14.84 2.10 40.25
CA MET A 372 -15.49 2.03 38.96
C MET A 372 -14.44 2.12 37.87
N CYS A 373 -14.33 1.09 37.04
CA CYS A 373 -13.33 1.03 35.98
C CYS A 373 -14.00 1.03 34.63
N ASP A 374 -13.42 1.76 33.70
CA ASP A 374 -13.61 1.51 32.30
C ASP A 374 -13.04 0.13 31.95
N ARG A 375 -13.91 -0.72 31.38
CA ARG A 375 -13.57 -2.06 30.90
C ARG A 375 -13.94 -2.24 29.43
N GLN A 376 -14.22 -1.15 28.72
CA GLN A 376 -14.46 -1.17 27.30
C GLN A 376 -13.11 -1.12 26.58
N PRO A 377 -12.78 -2.13 25.74
CA PRO A 377 -11.55 -2.09 24.98
C PRO A 377 -11.58 -0.93 23.96
N PRO A 378 -10.44 -0.28 23.70
CA PRO A 378 -10.35 0.75 22.68
C PRO A 378 -10.50 0.12 21.29
N LEU A 379 -10.70 0.97 20.28
CA LEU A 379 -10.77 0.51 18.90
C LEU A 379 -9.44 -0.10 18.42
N PRO A 380 -9.45 -1.06 17.48
CA PRO A 380 -8.21 -1.58 16.91
C PRO A 380 -7.49 -0.47 16.12
N PRO A 381 -6.19 -0.23 16.39
CA PRO A 381 -5.38 0.71 15.61
C PRO A 381 -5.12 0.20 14.18
N GLN A 382 -4.53 1.03 13.33
CA GLN A 382 -4.18 0.68 11.95
C GLN A 382 -2.67 0.81 11.71
N ILE A 383 -2.07 -0.16 11.03
CA ILE A 383 -0.72 -0.02 10.47
C ILE A 383 -0.84 0.60 9.08
N LEU A 384 -0.19 1.74 8.85
CA LEU A 384 -0.15 2.40 7.54
C LEU A 384 0.86 1.72 6.62
N SER A 385 2.07 1.45 7.12
CA SER A 385 3.15 0.83 6.36
C SER A 385 4.12 0.07 7.26
N VAL A 386 4.78 -0.93 6.68
CA VAL A 386 5.99 -1.53 7.23
C VAL A 386 7.10 -1.31 6.21
N GLU A 387 8.09 -0.51 6.58
CA GLU A 387 9.14 -0.01 5.68
C GLU A 387 10.48 -0.63 6.04
N ASN A 388 11.24 -1.08 5.03
CA ASN A 388 12.65 -1.42 5.23
C ASN A 388 13.49 -0.13 5.30
N VAL A 389 14.05 0.13 6.47
CA VAL A 389 14.92 1.25 6.77
C VAL A 389 16.37 0.79 6.73
N PHE A 390 17.21 1.54 6.02
CA PHE A 390 18.65 1.35 5.99
C PHE A 390 19.29 2.37 6.92
N ASP A 391 19.95 1.91 7.97
CA ASP A 391 20.70 2.76 8.87
C ASP A 391 21.97 3.25 8.19
N GLY A 392 22.16 4.57 8.16
CA GLY A 392 23.31 5.19 7.52
C GLY A 392 24.63 4.73 8.13
N VAL A 393 25.56 4.27 7.29
CA VAL A 393 26.91 3.85 7.72
C VAL A 393 27.80 5.06 7.99
N ALA A 394 28.59 4.96 9.07
CA ALA A 394 29.46 6.04 9.55
C ALA A 394 30.71 6.30 8.69
N SER A 395 31.06 5.40 7.75
CA SER A 395 32.28 5.48 6.95
C SER A 395 32.01 5.43 5.44
N ALA A 396 32.81 6.16 4.65
CA ALA A 396 32.69 6.22 3.19
C ALA A 396 32.99 4.87 2.49
N SER A 397 33.83 4.02 3.07
CA SER A 397 34.20 2.71 2.50
C SER A 397 33.09 1.66 2.60
N ASP A 398 32.15 1.83 3.53
CA ASP A 398 31.04 0.88 3.70
C ASP A 398 29.90 1.17 2.72
N TRP A 399 29.80 2.40 2.20
CA TRP A 399 28.88 2.77 1.11
C TRP A 399 29.14 1.99 -0.17
N ASP A 400 30.41 1.66 -0.45
CA ASP A 400 30.81 0.90 -1.64
C ASP A 400 30.34 -0.57 -1.60
N THR A 401 29.93 -1.07 -0.41
CA THR A 401 29.49 -2.45 -0.24
C THR A 401 28.00 -2.60 0.08
N LEU A 402 27.26 -1.49 0.28
CA LEU A 402 25.84 -1.48 0.66
C LEU A 402 25.50 -2.35 1.89
N ASN A 403 26.49 -2.70 2.73
CA ASN A 403 26.38 -3.60 3.89
C ASN A 403 25.94 -2.90 5.19
N GLY A 404 25.16 -1.82 5.11
CA GLY A 404 24.63 -1.16 6.31
C GLY A 404 23.58 -2.01 7.04
N GLN A 405 23.38 -1.75 8.33
CA GLN A 405 22.31 -2.38 9.10
C GLN A 405 20.95 -1.97 8.52
N GLN A 406 20.04 -2.94 8.43
CA GLN A 406 18.67 -2.75 7.96
C GLN A 406 17.70 -3.29 8.99
N HIS A 407 16.56 -2.63 9.14
CA HIS A 407 15.47 -3.07 10.02
C HIS A 407 14.12 -2.67 9.44
N LEU A 408 13.06 -3.29 9.96
CA LEU A 408 11.69 -2.94 9.61
C LEU A 408 11.14 -1.88 10.55
N LYS A 409 10.57 -0.82 9.99
CA LYS A 409 9.88 0.25 10.71
C LYS A 409 8.39 0.14 10.46
N VAL A 410 7.62 -0.04 11.53
CA VAL A 410 6.16 -0.13 11.51
C VAL A 410 5.58 1.25 11.79
N ARG A 411 4.87 1.83 10.82
CA ARG A 411 4.16 3.10 11.00
C ARG A 411 2.71 2.84 11.39
N ILE A 412 2.33 3.31 12.58
CA ILE A 412 1.03 3.06 13.19
C ILE A 412 0.24 4.37 13.16
N ARG A 413 -1.00 4.31 12.69
CA ARG A 413 -1.97 5.40 12.82
C ARG A 413 -2.55 5.37 14.22
N GLN A 414 -2.44 6.50 14.91
CA GLN A 414 -2.91 6.63 16.27
C GLN A 414 -4.45 6.70 16.32
N LEU A 415 -5.02 6.19 17.41
CA LEU A 415 -6.45 6.40 17.70
C LEU A 415 -6.70 7.88 18.04
N ASP A 416 -7.90 8.36 17.71
CA ASP A 416 -8.28 9.74 17.96
C ASP A 416 -8.47 10.01 19.46
N ASN A 417 -7.98 11.17 19.93
CA ASN A 417 -8.12 11.63 21.30
C ASN A 417 -9.47 12.30 21.57
N ALA A 418 -10.29 12.55 20.54
CA ALA A 418 -11.59 13.19 20.69
C ALA A 418 -12.58 12.36 21.53
N ASN A 419 -12.41 11.03 21.56
CA ASN A 419 -13.16 10.16 22.44
C ASN A 419 -12.29 9.72 23.61
N SER A 420 -12.42 10.39 24.75
CA SER A 420 -11.63 10.07 25.95
C SER A 420 -11.87 8.67 26.48
N GLU A 421 -13.00 8.04 26.15
CA GLU A 421 -13.39 6.67 26.54
C GLU A 421 -12.84 5.59 25.58
N GLU A 422 -12.20 5.98 24.47
CA GLU A 422 -11.59 5.04 23.50
C GLU A 422 -10.13 5.38 23.16
N ALA A 423 -9.55 6.31 23.91
CA ALA A 423 -8.19 6.81 23.68
C ALA A 423 -7.14 5.79 24.12
N ALA A 424 -6.02 5.74 23.39
CA ALA A 424 -4.91 4.84 23.67
C ALA A 424 -3.81 5.55 24.48
N SER A 425 -3.17 4.84 25.41
CA SER A 425 -1.96 5.29 26.09
C SER A 425 -0.67 4.86 25.37
N ARG A 426 -0.68 3.67 24.75
CA ARG A 426 0.44 3.15 23.94
C ARG A 426 -0.03 2.06 22.98
N TYR A 427 0.87 1.62 22.12
CA TYR A 427 0.63 0.59 21.12
C TYR A 427 1.61 -0.57 21.27
N HIS A 428 1.07 -1.79 21.31
CA HIS A 428 1.82 -3.03 21.41
C HIS A 428 1.97 -3.64 20.02
N VAL A 429 3.22 -3.87 19.60
CA VAL A 429 3.57 -4.35 18.27
C VAL A 429 3.92 -5.82 18.33
N TYR A 430 3.37 -6.58 17.39
CA TYR A 430 3.53 -8.03 17.28
C TYR A 430 4.07 -8.40 15.92
N ARG A 431 4.94 -9.41 15.86
CA ARG A 431 5.56 -9.91 14.62
C ARG A 431 5.26 -11.40 14.41
N TRP A 432 4.77 -11.74 13.23
CA TRP A 432 4.29 -13.06 12.85
C TRP A 432 5.00 -13.56 11.61
N ALA A 433 5.08 -14.88 11.44
CA ALA A 433 5.61 -15.50 10.24
C ALA A 433 4.57 -15.50 9.11
N HIS A 434 3.27 -15.52 9.45
CA HIS A 434 2.18 -15.60 8.48
C HIS A 434 0.99 -14.69 8.81
N ALA A 435 0.31 -14.17 7.78
CA ALA A 435 -0.85 -13.29 7.92
C ALA A 435 -2.04 -13.88 8.72
N ARG A 436 -2.12 -15.20 8.89
CA ARG A 436 -3.22 -15.88 9.59
C ARG A 436 -2.90 -16.30 11.03
N GLU A 437 -1.64 -16.25 11.44
CA GLU A 437 -1.24 -16.55 12.83
C GLU A 437 -1.89 -15.62 13.87
N PRO A 438 -2.05 -14.30 13.63
CA PRO A 438 -2.72 -13.43 14.60
C PRO A 438 -4.15 -13.88 14.93
N LEU A 439 -4.84 -14.52 13.99
CA LEU A 439 -6.20 -15.03 14.20
C LEU A 439 -6.24 -16.30 15.07
N ARG A 440 -5.13 -17.05 15.13
CA ARG A 440 -5.02 -18.31 15.88
C ARG A 440 -4.41 -18.10 17.25
N ASP A 441 -3.33 -17.31 17.28
CA ASP A 441 -2.43 -17.19 18.43
C ASP A 441 -2.43 -15.78 19.03
N GLY A 442 -3.10 -14.80 18.40
CA GLY A 442 -3.23 -13.42 18.87
C GLY A 442 -4.18 -13.23 20.05
N ALA A 443 -4.60 -14.33 20.69
CA ALA A 443 -5.20 -14.23 22.01
C ALA A 443 -4.14 -13.76 23.01
N ASP A 444 -3.10 -14.56 23.26
CA ASP A 444 -2.10 -14.25 24.28
C ASP A 444 -1.35 -12.92 23.98
N PRO A 445 -1.52 -11.86 24.80
CA PRO A 445 -0.92 -10.56 24.56
C PRO A 445 0.61 -10.57 24.69
N MET A 446 1.21 -11.63 25.25
CA MET A 446 2.67 -11.79 25.35
C MET A 446 3.26 -12.62 24.20
N SER A 447 2.43 -13.37 23.49
CA SER A 447 2.84 -14.18 22.35
C SER A 447 3.22 -13.28 21.18
N HIS A 448 4.37 -13.51 20.55
CA HIS A 448 4.85 -12.75 19.38
C HIS A 448 4.99 -11.23 19.58
N HIS A 449 4.95 -10.76 20.83
CA HIS A 449 5.13 -9.36 21.19
C HIS A 449 6.59 -8.95 21.02
N VAL A 450 6.84 -7.92 20.21
CA VAL A 450 8.21 -7.45 19.89
C VAL A 450 8.55 -6.10 20.49
N GLY A 451 7.56 -5.31 20.90
CA GLY A 451 7.81 -4.04 21.58
C GLY A 451 6.59 -3.15 21.69
N VAL A 452 6.80 -1.98 22.28
CA VAL A 452 5.78 -0.96 22.52
C VAL A 452 6.21 0.40 21.99
N VAL A 453 5.24 1.21 21.57
CA VAL A 453 5.45 2.63 21.27
C VAL A 453 4.38 3.46 21.97
N ASP A 454 4.79 4.52 22.67
CA ASP A 454 3.87 5.35 23.44
C ASP A 454 2.97 6.19 22.51
N HIS A 455 1.75 6.44 22.96
CA HIS A 455 0.85 7.37 22.27
C HIS A 455 1.40 8.80 22.40
N MET A 456 1.46 9.53 21.29
CA MET A 456 1.87 10.93 21.26
C MET A 456 0.68 11.82 20.94
N PRO A 457 0.15 12.59 21.91
CA PRO A 457 -0.91 13.54 21.65
C PRO A 457 -0.52 14.50 20.52
N ASP A 458 -1.48 14.88 19.68
CA ASP A 458 -1.32 15.79 18.53
C ASP A 458 -0.54 15.24 17.31
N GLN A 459 -0.16 13.96 17.32
CA GLN A 459 0.40 13.29 16.13
C GLN A 459 -0.62 12.30 15.53
N GLU A 460 -0.68 12.23 14.19
CA GLU A 460 -1.51 11.21 13.53
C GLU A 460 -0.83 9.83 13.51
N PHE A 461 0.50 9.79 13.54
CA PHE A 461 1.28 8.56 13.39
C PHE A 461 2.40 8.45 14.41
N VAL A 462 2.71 7.22 14.81
CA VAL A 462 3.91 6.85 15.57
C VAL A 462 4.65 5.73 14.85
N ASP A 463 5.98 5.77 14.91
CA ASP A 463 6.86 4.81 14.24
C ASP A 463 7.50 3.87 15.29
N PHE A 464 7.35 2.56 15.11
CA PHE A 464 8.08 1.53 15.87
C PHE A 464 9.21 0.97 15.02
N HIS A 465 10.42 0.97 15.57
CA HIS A 465 11.61 0.43 14.90
C HIS A 465 11.90 -0.97 15.44
N ASP A 466 11.78 -2.00 14.60
CA ASP A 466 12.03 -3.38 14.98
C ASP A 466 13.54 -3.69 14.96
N ILE A 467 14.24 -3.21 15.99
CA ILE A 467 15.68 -3.38 16.22
C ILE A 467 15.97 -4.23 17.47
N GLY A 468 14.93 -4.83 18.05
CA GLY A 468 15.00 -5.59 19.28
C GLY A 468 15.62 -6.99 19.13
N SER A 469 15.57 -7.77 20.20
CA SER A 469 16.04 -9.16 20.15
C SER A 469 15.20 -9.99 19.17
N GLY A 470 15.88 -10.71 18.26
CA GLY A 470 15.23 -11.50 17.21
C GLY A 470 14.61 -10.68 16.09
N ALA A 471 14.90 -9.38 15.99
CA ALA A 471 14.53 -8.57 14.84
C ALA A 471 15.04 -9.17 13.52
N PRO A 472 14.29 -9.05 12.41
CA PRO A 472 14.77 -9.43 11.09
C PRO A 472 16.11 -8.76 10.78
N SER A 473 17.06 -9.50 10.23
CA SER A 473 18.40 -9.02 9.92
C SER A 473 18.99 -9.64 8.66
N LEU A 474 19.82 -8.88 7.96
CA LEU A 474 20.57 -9.39 6.81
C LEU A 474 21.87 -10.10 7.26
N PRO A 475 22.34 -11.13 6.53
CA PRO A 475 21.79 -11.64 5.27
C PRO A 475 20.68 -12.69 5.45
N ASP A 476 20.53 -13.29 6.64
CA ASP A 476 19.73 -14.49 6.85
C ASP A 476 18.23 -14.30 6.57
N ASP A 477 17.70 -13.10 6.82
CA ASP A 477 16.29 -12.77 6.64
C ASP A 477 16.00 -11.99 5.34
N ALA A 478 16.94 -12.02 4.38
CA ALA A 478 16.74 -11.43 3.06
C ALA A 478 15.52 -12.06 2.36
N SER A 479 14.63 -11.21 1.84
CA SER A 479 13.42 -11.64 1.12
C SER A 479 12.42 -12.47 1.94
N ILE A 480 12.60 -12.62 3.25
CA ILE A 480 11.61 -13.21 4.16
C ILE A 480 10.52 -12.18 4.45
N THR A 481 9.26 -12.62 4.38
CA THR A 481 8.10 -11.78 4.69
C THR A 481 7.73 -11.90 6.17
N TYR A 482 7.81 -10.78 6.89
CA TYR A 482 7.32 -10.66 8.26
C TYR A 482 6.01 -9.91 8.27
N TRP A 483 5.06 -10.38 9.08
CA TRP A 483 3.75 -9.76 9.24
C TRP A 483 3.69 -9.06 10.59
N TYR A 484 3.17 -7.83 10.61
CA TYR A 484 3.00 -7.06 11.83
C TYR A 484 1.53 -6.81 12.09
N THR A 485 1.16 -6.85 13.37
CA THR A 485 -0.13 -6.35 13.86
C THR A 485 0.12 -5.49 15.08
N VAL A 486 -0.79 -4.55 15.35
CA VAL A 486 -0.70 -3.68 16.52
C VAL A 486 -1.99 -3.72 17.33
N ARG A 487 -1.86 -3.65 18.65
CA ARG A 487 -2.98 -3.47 19.60
C ARG A 487 -2.78 -2.15 20.34
N ALA A 488 -3.87 -1.49 20.68
CA ALA A 488 -3.85 -0.32 21.54
C ALA A 488 -4.08 -0.74 23.00
N GLU A 489 -3.27 -0.19 23.90
CA GLU A 489 -3.55 -0.16 25.33
C GLU A 489 -4.36 1.11 25.62
N ASP A 490 -5.46 1.00 26.34
CA ASP A 490 -6.29 2.15 26.72
C ASP A 490 -5.61 3.10 27.72
N ASN A 491 -6.29 4.20 28.04
CA ASN A 491 -5.85 5.20 28.99
C ASN A 491 -6.62 5.16 30.33
N THR A 492 -7.33 4.06 30.65
CA THR A 492 -8.12 3.95 31.88
C THR A 492 -7.32 4.34 33.12
N SER A 493 -7.94 4.95 34.12
CA SER A 493 -7.35 5.27 35.41
C SER A 493 -7.13 4.02 36.28
N CYS A 494 -7.76 2.90 35.95
CA CYS A 494 -7.59 1.65 36.67
C CYS A 494 -6.23 0.98 36.40
N VAL A 495 -5.81 0.12 37.35
CA VAL A 495 -4.49 -0.54 37.32
C VAL A 495 -4.36 -1.49 36.13
N GLU A 496 -5.40 -2.27 35.87
CA GLU A 496 -5.43 -3.23 34.76
C GLU A 496 -5.95 -2.54 33.51
N LYS A 497 -5.14 -2.57 32.44
CA LYS A 497 -5.45 -1.90 31.17
C LYS A 497 -6.23 -2.80 30.23
N ASN A 498 -7.03 -2.19 29.37
CA ASN A 498 -7.74 -2.89 28.31
C ASN A 498 -6.94 -2.85 27.01
N TYR A 499 -6.91 -3.99 26.31
CA TYR A 499 -6.25 -4.12 25.02
C TYR A 499 -7.29 -4.26 23.91
N SER A 500 -7.14 -3.46 22.86
CA SER A 500 -7.97 -3.61 21.66
C SER A 500 -7.73 -4.94 20.94
N ALA A 501 -8.56 -5.23 19.93
CA ALA A 501 -8.28 -6.29 18.98
C ALA A 501 -7.02 -5.97 18.16
N HIS A 502 -6.39 -7.01 17.59
CA HIS A 502 -5.29 -6.82 16.65
C HIS A 502 -5.75 -6.03 15.41
N SER A 503 -4.90 -5.13 14.93
CA SER A 503 -5.03 -4.52 13.60
C SER A 503 -5.00 -5.58 12.50
N SER A 504 -5.43 -5.21 11.30
CA SER A 504 -5.13 -5.99 10.10
C SER A 504 -3.62 -6.23 9.96
N PRO A 505 -3.19 -7.44 9.57
CA PRO A 505 -1.79 -7.76 9.41
C PRO A 505 -1.20 -7.06 8.17
N VAL A 506 -0.08 -6.37 8.34
CA VAL A 506 0.65 -5.68 7.26
C VAL A 506 2.05 -6.25 7.19
N TYR A 507 2.54 -6.53 5.97
CA TYR A 507 3.83 -7.19 5.79
C TYR A 507 4.97 -6.21 5.52
N GLY A 508 6.18 -6.60 5.94
CA GLY A 508 7.45 -5.97 5.58
C GLY A 508 8.47 -7.03 5.15
N VAL A 509 9.43 -6.62 4.33
CA VAL A 509 10.49 -7.49 3.80
C VAL A 509 11.81 -6.73 3.81
N LEU A 510 12.86 -7.34 4.39
CA LEU A 510 14.22 -6.84 4.23
C LEU A 510 14.73 -7.16 2.83
N ARG A 511 15.36 -6.17 2.19
CA ARG A 511 15.85 -6.27 0.82
C ARG A 511 17.37 -6.25 0.83
N ASP A 512 17.96 -7.25 0.20
CA ASP A 512 19.35 -7.17 -0.18
C ASP A 512 19.52 -6.11 -1.27
N ARG A 513 20.52 -5.24 -1.09
CA ARG A 513 20.85 -4.15 -2.00
C ARG A 513 22.22 -4.33 -2.64
N ALA A 514 23.02 -5.30 -2.19
CA ALA A 514 24.37 -5.52 -2.67
C ALA A 514 24.34 -6.38 -3.95
N GLY A 515 24.67 -5.79 -5.09
CA GLY A 515 24.79 -6.52 -6.36
C GLY A 515 26.10 -7.34 -6.48
N PRO A 516 26.22 -8.19 -7.51
CA PRO A 516 27.44 -8.97 -7.76
C PRO A 516 28.67 -8.10 -8.00
N GLY A 517 29.86 -8.70 -7.85
CA GLY A 517 31.13 -8.06 -8.19
C GLY A 517 31.25 -7.67 -9.67
N ALA A 518 32.32 -6.94 -10.03
CA ALA A 518 32.57 -6.57 -11.42
C ALA A 518 32.88 -7.80 -12.32
N PRO A 519 32.16 -8.03 -13.44
CA PRO A 519 32.49 -9.10 -14.36
C PRO A 519 33.79 -8.82 -15.14
N THR A 520 34.46 -9.88 -15.58
CA THR A 520 35.69 -9.81 -16.40
C THR A 520 35.53 -10.63 -17.69
N GLY A 521 36.52 -10.66 -18.59
CA GLY A 521 36.47 -11.51 -19.79
C GLY A 521 37.34 -11.01 -20.94
N THR A 522 37.07 -11.50 -22.16
CA THR A 522 37.86 -11.24 -23.37
C THR A 522 37.00 -10.76 -24.56
N VAL A 523 37.63 -10.09 -25.53
CA VAL A 523 37.06 -9.73 -26.84
C VAL A 523 38.02 -10.26 -27.90
N GLU A 524 37.56 -11.09 -28.82
CA GLU A 524 38.32 -11.67 -29.92
C GLU A 524 38.29 -10.74 -31.15
N VAL A 525 39.47 -10.50 -31.73
CA VAL A 525 39.66 -9.64 -32.90
C VAL A 525 40.32 -10.46 -34.02
N CYS A 526 39.79 -10.34 -35.24
CA CYS A 526 40.25 -11.12 -36.39
C CYS A 526 40.54 -10.23 -37.60
N ARG A 527 41.60 -10.58 -38.35
CA ARG A 527 41.98 -9.92 -39.61
C ARG A 527 42.42 -10.90 -40.68
N TYR A 528 42.30 -10.51 -41.94
CA TYR A 528 42.84 -11.22 -43.09
C TYR A 528 44.26 -10.76 -43.40
N ARG A 529 45.16 -11.72 -43.59
CA ARG A 529 46.53 -11.46 -44.04
C ARG A 529 46.79 -12.23 -45.33
N ALA A 530 47.42 -11.57 -46.29
CA ALA A 530 47.92 -12.20 -47.49
C ALA A 530 49.41 -12.54 -47.34
N ALA A 531 49.80 -13.69 -47.88
CA ALA A 531 51.18 -14.12 -48.07
C ALA A 531 51.43 -14.40 -49.56
N LEU A 532 52.70 -14.50 -49.95
CA LEU A 532 53.12 -14.76 -51.32
C LEU A 532 54.08 -15.96 -51.35
N GLU A 533 53.99 -16.75 -52.40
CA GLU A 533 54.96 -17.79 -52.71
C GLU A 533 55.42 -17.66 -54.17
N PRO A 534 56.74 -17.69 -54.45
CA PRO A 534 57.25 -17.67 -55.81
C PRO A 534 57.10 -19.06 -56.43
N LEU A 535 56.40 -19.15 -57.57
CA LEU A 535 56.22 -20.40 -58.31
C LEU A 535 57.37 -20.69 -59.29
N GLY A 536 58.34 -19.78 -59.38
CA GLY A 536 59.46 -19.84 -60.31
C GLY A 536 59.15 -19.30 -61.71
N PRO A 537 60.16 -19.18 -62.58
CA PRO A 537 59.98 -18.68 -63.94
C PRO A 537 59.29 -19.73 -64.83
N GLN A 538 58.22 -19.31 -65.50
CA GLN A 538 57.55 -20.06 -66.56
C GLN A 538 57.99 -19.50 -67.93
N ARG A 539 58.20 -20.37 -68.92
CA ARG A 539 58.55 -19.94 -70.29
C ARG A 539 57.27 -19.68 -71.08
N VAL A 540 57.09 -18.48 -71.61
CA VAL A 540 55.91 -18.11 -72.41
C VAL A 540 56.34 -17.50 -73.76
N ARG A 541 55.58 -17.80 -74.82
CA ARG A 541 55.93 -17.37 -76.19
C ARG A 541 55.53 -15.91 -76.40
N PHE A 542 56.29 -15.19 -77.22
CA PHE A 542 55.98 -13.79 -77.55
C PHE A 542 54.60 -13.61 -78.21
N ALA A 543 54.17 -14.59 -79.03
CA ALA A 543 52.88 -14.56 -79.71
C ALA A 543 51.67 -14.58 -78.75
N ASP A 544 51.80 -15.21 -77.58
CA ASP A 544 50.71 -15.32 -76.60
C ASP A 544 50.44 -13.96 -75.89
N TYR A 545 51.34 -12.98 -76.02
CA TYR A 545 51.23 -11.61 -75.47
C TYR A 545 51.21 -10.51 -76.56
N GLY A 546 51.12 -10.88 -77.84
CA GLY A 546 51.04 -9.91 -78.95
C GLY A 546 52.31 -9.06 -79.16
N ILE A 547 53.50 -9.63 -78.91
CA ILE A 547 54.79 -8.92 -79.02
C ILE A 547 55.46 -9.25 -80.37
N ASP A 548 55.59 -8.25 -81.23
CA ASP A 548 56.13 -8.40 -82.60
C ASP A 548 57.64 -8.08 -82.75
N ASP A 549 58.26 -7.44 -81.74
CA ASP A 549 59.70 -7.06 -81.72
C ASP A 549 60.38 -7.58 -80.43
N PRO A 550 61.37 -8.50 -80.51
CA PRO A 550 61.99 -9.11 -79.34
C PRO A 550 63.00 -8.17 -78.67
N ARG A 551 62.50 -7.22 -77.89
CA ARG A 551 63.31 -6.60 -76.83
C ARG A 551 63.58 -7.63 -75.73
N GLU A 552 64.69 -7.51 -74.99
CA GLU A 552 64.93 -8.37 -73.82
C GLU A 552 63.91 -8.04 -72.73
N VAL A 553 62.75 -8.69 -72.76
CA VAL A 553 61.67 -8.49 -71.78
C VAL A 553 61.54 -9.71 -70.90
N PHE A 554 61.04 -9.51 -69.68
CA PHE A 554 60.57 -10.57 -68.80
C PHE A 554 59.21 -10.17 -68.23
N GLY A 555 58.37 -11.16 -67.92
CA GLY A 555 57.05 -10.93 -67.37
C GLY A 555 57.01 -11.19 -65.88
N VAL A 556 56.03 -10.60 -65.23
CA VAL A 556 55.63 -10.90 -63.86
C VAL A 556 54.16 -11.25 -63.87
N ARG A 557 53.82 -12.40 -63.30
CA ARG A 557 52.44 -12.79 -63.04
C ARG A 557 52.22 -12.81 -61.55
N VAL A 558 51.18 -12.13 -61.08
CA VAL A 558 50.69 -12.32 -59.71
C VAL A 558 49.30 -12.93 -59.82
N ALA A 559 49.14 -14.16 -59.34
CA ALA A 559 47.86 -14.84 -59.27
C ALA A 559 47.25 -14.63 -57.88
N ARG A 560 45.99 -14.20 -57.83
CA ARG A 560 45.23 -14.06 -56.58
C ARG A 560 44.45 -15.34 -56.28
N ASP A 561 44.49 -15.77 -55.02
CA ASP A 561 43.66 -16.85 -54.48
C ASP A 561 42.31 -16.35 -53.95
N SER A 562 42.20 -15.05 -53.69
CA SER A 562 41.04 -14.42 -53.08
C SER A 562 40.81 -13.01 -53.63
N PRO A 563 39.54 -12.61 -53.85
CA PRO A 563 39.18 -11.23 -54.23
C PRO A 563 39.50 -10.20 -53.14
N ALA A 564 39.86 -10.64 -51.93
CA ALA A 564 40.39 -9.80 -50.86
C ALA A 564 41.79 -9.24 -51.18
N VAL A 565 42.50 -9.76 -52.18
CA VAL A 565 43.76 -9.16 -52.66
C VAL A 565 43.45 -8.19 -53.81
N LYS A 566 43.63 -6.88 -53.57
CA LYS A 566 43.27 -5.83 -54.56
C LYS A 566 44.42 -5.40 -55.46
N GLY A 567 45.66 -5.62 -55.03
CA GLY A 567 46.80 -5.25 -55.85
C GLY A 567 48.12 -5.88 -55.42
N ALA A 568 49.11 -5.74 -56.29
CA ALA A 568 50.46 -6.20 -56.09
C ALA A 568 51.47 -5.11 -56.45
N ARG A 569 52.33 -4.74 -55.50
CA ARG A 569 53.50 -3.91 -55.77
C ARG A 569 54.63 -4.82 -56.21
N VAL A 570 55.17 -4.52 -57.38
CA VAL A 570 56.29 -5.24 -57.98
C VAL A 570 57.47 -4.29 -58.06
N GLU A 571 58.59 -4.69 -57.48
CA GLU A 571 59.84 -3.93 -57.50
C GLU A 571 60.96 -4.73 -58.15
N LEU A 572 61.57 -4.14 -59.17
CA LEU A 572 62.81 -4.63 -59.73
C LEU A 572 63.96 -4.06 -58.90
N ARG A 573 64.70 -4.91 -58.18
CA ARG A 573 65.79 -4.50 -57.30
C ARG A 573 67.16 -4.95 -57.81
N THR A 574 68.19 -4.13 -57.58
CA THR A 574 69.60 -4.50 -57.79
C THR A 574 70.15 -5.37 -56.66
N ALA A 575 71.34 -5.93 -56.86
CA ALA A 575 72.02 -6.77 -55.86
C ALA A 575 72.30 -6.06 -54.51
N ASP A 576 72.35 -4.72 -54.51
CA ASP A 576 72.48 -3.88 -53.30
C ASP A 576 71.13 -3.56 -52.62
N GLY A 577 70.01 -4.05 -53.17
CA GLY A 577 68.66 -3.87 -52.65
C GLY A 577 67.93 -2.61 -53.14
N SER A 578 68.56 -1.78 -53.96
CA SER A 578 67.95 -0.55 -54.51
C SER A 578 66.85 -0.87 -55.53
N ALA A 579 65.69 -0.24 -55.43
CA ALA A 579 64.62 -0.37 -56.43
C ALA A 579 64.96 0.45 -57.70
N LEU A 580 65.05 -0.23 -58.84
CA LEU A 580 65.25 0.38 -60.16
C LEU A 580 63.92 0.81 -60.79
N GLU A 581 62.89 -0.01 -60.62
CA GLU A 581 61.56 0.22 -61.16
C GLU A 581 60.54 -0.36 -60.19
N THR A 582 59.48 0.41 -59.89
CA THR A 582 58.37 -0.01 -59.05
C THR A 582 57.09 0.13 -59.87
N ARG A 583 56.29 -0.94 -59.92
CA ARG A 583 54.96 -0.91 -60.53
C ARG A 583 53.91 -1.34 -59.54
N MET A 584 52.75 -0.70 -59.63
CA MET A 584 51.56 -1.09 -58.91
C MET A 584 50.63 -1.81 -59.89
N LEU A 585 50.32 -3.07 -59.60
CA LEU A 585 49.38 -3.87 -60.36
C LEU A 585 48.06 -3.90 -59.59
N VAL A 586 46.95 -3.66 -60.28
CA VAL A 586 45.60 -3.73 -59.72
C VAL A 586 44.91 -4.89 -60.41
N PHE A 587 44.27 -5.76 -59.64
CA PHE A 587 43.49 -6.85 -60.21
C PHE A 587 42.16 -6.32 -60.73
N SER A 588 41.80 -6.70 -61.96
CA SER A 588 40.43 -6.56 -62.48
C SER A 588 39.57 -7.74 -61.99
N ASP A 589 38.53 -8.11 -62.74
CA ASP A 589 37.72 -9.31 -62.45
C ASP A 589 38.49 -10.62 -62.68
N GLU A 590 39.69 -10.56 -63.27
CA GLU A 590 40.56 -11.72 -63.53
C GLU A 590 41.37 -12.14 -62.28
N ASP A 591 41.63 -13.44 -62.15
CA ASP A 591 42.35 -14.02 -61.01
C ASP A 591 43.87 -13.93 -61.10
N PHE A 592 44.39 -13.26 -62.13
CA PHE A 592 45.81 -12.93 -62.22
C PHE A 592 46.02 -11.59 -62.93
N VAL A 593 47.15 -10.95 -62.64
CA VAL A 593 47.60 -9.76 -63.33
C VAL A 593 49.02 -9.96 -63.83
N ASP A 594 49.23 -9.64 -65.10
CA ASP A 594 50.52 -9.72 -65.75
C ASP A 594 51.10 -8.34 -66.02
N SER A 595 52.42 -8.21 -65.90
CA SER A 595 53.15 -7.01 -66.31
C SER A 595 54.48 -7.35 -66.93
N LEU A 596 54.80 -6.68 -68.03
CA LEU A 596 56.03 -6.90 -68.80
C LEU A 596 57.06 -5.81 -68.48
N PHE A 597 58.28 -6.22 -68.15
CA PHE A 597 59.40 -5.32 -67.86
C PHE A 597 60.46 -5.45 -68.94
N GLU A 598 61.03 -4.32 -69.36
CA GLU A 598 62.25 -4.29 -70.16
C GLU A 598 63.44 -4.61 -69.25
N ARG A 599 64.36 -5.44 -69.71
CA ARG A 599 65.52 -5.85 -68.93
C ARG A 599 66.56 -4.72 -68.89
N PRO A 600 66.93 -4.20 -67.71
CA PRO A 600 68.02 -3.23 -67.59
C PRO A 600 69.38 -3.91 -67.81
N GLU A 601 70.36 -3.17 -68.35
CA GLU A 601 71.77 -3.61 -68.46
C GLU A 601 72.50 -3.65 -67.10
N LYS A 602 71.99 -4.44 -66.15
CA LYS A 602 72.57 -4.65 -64.81
C LYS A 602 72.52 -6.14 -64.42
N SER A 603 73.58 -6.62 -63.78
CA SER A 603 73.67 -7.99 -63.25
C SER A 603 73.14 -8.10 -61.82
N GLY A 604 72.60 -9.27 -61.45
CA GLY A 604 72.14 -9.54 -60.08
C GLY A 604 70.79 -8.90 -59.74
N LEU A 605 69.85 -8.91 -60.70
CA LEU A 605 68.51 -8.37 -60.51
C LEU A 605 67.62 -9.36 -59.76
N SER A 606 66.80 -8.84 -58.85
CA SER A 606 65.75 -9.61 -58.18
C SER A 606 64.42 -8.91 -58.33
N LEU A 607 63.38 -9.71 -58.55
CA LEU A 607 62.02 -9.25 -58.64
C LEU A 607 61.33 -9.48 -57.30
N CYS A 608 60.97 -8.40 -56.61
CA CYS A 608 60.34 -8.44 -55.30
C CYS A 608 58.87 -8.05 -55.42
N VAL A 609 57.98 -8.93 -55.01
CA VAL A 609 56.54 -8.72 -55.04
C VAL A 609 56.00 -8.64 -53.62
N GLN A 610 55.07 -7.72 -53.40
CA GLN A 610 54.31 -7.57 -52.17
C GLN A 610 52.86 -7.28 -52.55
N VAL A 611 51.91 -8.01 -51.98
CA VAL A 611 50.47 -7.78 -52.21
C VAL A 611 49.84 -7.00 -51.08
N VAL A 612 48.75 -6.29 -51.43
CA VAL A 612 47.90 -5.53 -50.51
C VAL A 612 46.50 -6.12 -50.48
N THR A 613 45.99 -6.36 -49.29
CA THR A 613 44.58 -6.72 -49.10
C THR A 613 43.69 -5.50 -49.33
N SER A 614 42.41 -5.75 -49.56
CA SER A 614 41.35 -4.75 -49.65
C SER A 614 41.30 -3.84 -48.42
N THR A 615 41.55 -4.39 -47.23
CA THR A 615 41.65 -3.64 -45.97
C THR A 615 42.96 -2.86 -45.78
N GLY A 616 43.82 -2.83 -46.81
CA GLY A 616 45.05 -2.03 -46.85
C GLY A 616 46.27 -2.68 -46.20
N ILE A 617 46.21 -3.97 -45.85
CA ILE A 617 47.31 -4.67 -45.19
C ILE A 617 48.28 -5.20 -46.25
N TRP A 618 49.53 -4.76 -46.16
CA TRP A 618 50.60 -5.26 -47.01
C TRP A 618 51.21 -6.55 -46.45
N SER A 619 51.42 -7.53 -47.34
CA SER A 619 52.23 -8.73 -47.07
C SER A 619 53.72 -8.39 -46.89
N ASN A 620 54.61 -9.35 -46.65
CA ASN A 620 56.06 -9.10 -46.74
C ASN A 620 56.52 -9.17 -48.20
N PHE A 621 57.62 -8.49 -48.56
CA PHE A 621 58.24 -8.67 -49.87
C PHE A 621 58.74 -10.10 -50.03
N VAL A 622 58.40 -10.72 -51.16
CA VAL A 622 58.91 -12.01 -51.59
C VAL A 622 59.66 -11.80 -52.89
N CYS A 623 60.94 -12.18 -52.92
CA CYS A 623 61.82 -11.88 -54.05
C CYS A 623 62.24 -13.15 -54.79
N SER A 624 62.27 -13.09 -56.13
CA SER A 624 62.84 -14.12 -57.00
C SER A 624 63.98 -13.52 -57.81
N SER A 625 65.15 -14.18 -57.82
CA SER A 625 66.28 -13.74 -58.64
C SER A 625 65.98 -13.93 -60.13
N ILE A 626 66.31 -12.93 -60.94
CA ILE A 626 66.13 -12.99 -62.39
C ILE A 626 67.33 -13.70 -63.01
N GLN A 627 67.09 -14.85 -63.64
CA GLN A 627 68.11 -15.61 -64.36
C GLN A 627 68.18 -15.15 -65.82
N GLY A 628 69.41 -15.03 -66.35
CA GLY A 628 69.66 -14.49 -67.67
C GLY A 628 69.68 -15.54 -68.77
N GLU A 629 68.59 -15.69 -69.50
CA GLU A 629 68.59 -16.29 -70.84
C GLU A 629 67.63 -15.52 -71.75
N THR A 630 68.17 -14.90 -72.80
CA THR A 630 67.40 -14.31 -73.90
C THR A 630 67.20 -15.39 -74.96
N ILE A 631 65.94 -15.79 -75.20
CA ILE A 631 65.58 -16.84 -76.17
C ILE A 631 64.82 -16.17 -77.32
N LYS A 632 65.14 -16.52 -78.57
CA LYS A 632 64.61 -15.85 -79.78
C LYS A 632 63.07 -15.82 -79.92
N GLU A 633 62.33 -16.69 -79.22
CA GLU A 633 60.88 -16.87 -79.42
C GLU A 633 60.05 -16.87 -78.11
N ALA A 634 60.68 -16.71 -76.95
CA ALA A 634 60.01 -16.79 -75.64
C ALA A 634 60.71 -15.94 -74.57
N PHE A 635 59.98 -15.55 -73.53
CA PHE A 635 60.50 -14.87 -72.36
C PHE A 635 60.14 -15.61 -71.05
N ASN A 636 60.82 -15.27 -69.96
CA ASN A 636 60.53 -15.80 -68.63
C ASN A 636 59.45 -14.95 -67.94
N LEU A 637 58.34 -15.59 -67.56
CA LEU A 637 57.27 -15.06 -66.73
C LEU A 637 57.47 -15.53 -65.29
N TYR A 638 57.84 -14.63 -64.39
CA TYR A 638 58.01 -14.94 -62.97
C TYR A 638 56.65 -14.90 -62.28
N ALA A 639 56.13 -16.07 -61.91
CA ALA A 639 54.82 -16.19 -61.30
C ALA A 639 54.89 -16.21 -59.76
N PHE A 640 53.96 -15.51 -59.12
CA PHE A 640 53.75 -15.50 -57.68
C PHE A 640 52.29 -15.86 -57.39
N ALA A 641 52.05 -16.77 -56.45
CA ALA A 641 50.72 -17.08 -55.95
C ALA A 641 50.50 -16.41 -54.59
N THR A 642 49.31 -15.87 -54.37
CA THR A 642 48.90 -15.37 -53.06
C THR A 642 48.22 -16.46 -52.23
N PHE A 643 48.32 -16.31 -50.91
CA PHE A 643 47.59 -17.12 -49.94
C PHE A 643 47.00 -16.21 -48.86
N THR A 644 45.68 -16.23 -48.71
CA THR A 644 44.96 -15.46 -47.70
C THR A 644 44.59 -16.33 -46.50
N ARG A 645 44.84 -15.83 -45.28
CA ARG A 645 44.49 -16.51 -44.03
C ARG A 645 43.82 -15.57 -43.04
N ARG A 646 42.87 -16.10 -42.27
CA ARG A 646 42.24 -15.43 -41.13
C ARG A 646 43.10 -15.61 -39.88
N ASP A 647 43.44 -14.52 -39.24
CA ASP A 647 44.29 -14.46 -38.04
C ASP A 647 43.49 -13.81 -36.91
N CYS A 648 43.18 -14.57 -35.86
CA CYS A 648 42.35 -14.14 -34.73
C CYS A 648 43.16 -14.13 -33.43
N LYS A 649 42.90 -13.16 -32.56
CA LYS A 649 43.54 -13.03 -31.25
C LYS A 649 42.60 -12.38 -30.23
N ASP A 650 42.77 -12.72 -28.96
CA ASP A 650 42.10 -12.02 -27.87
C ASP A 650 42.74 -10.65 -27.62
N SER A 651 41.93 -9.60 -27.69
CA SER A 651 42.29 -8.27 -27.22
C SER A 651 42.48 -8.29 -25.70
N ARG A 652 43.56 -7.65 -25.22
CA ARG A 652 43.86 -7.62 -23.79
C ARG A 652 42.82 -6.80 -23.01
N PRO A 653 42.30 -7.31 -21.87
CA PRO A 653 41.35 -6.55 -21.05
C PRO A 653 42.00 -5.27 -20.52
N GLY A 654 41.32 -4.13 -20.66
CA GLY A 654 41.78 -2.84 -20.12
C GLY A 654 42.89 -2.14 -20.91
N GLY A 655 43.26 -2.63 -22.09
CA GLY A 655 44.25 -1.98 -22.97
C GLY A 655 43.77 -0.63 -23.53
N VAL A 656 44.71 0.31 -23.68
CA VAL A 656 44.49 1.60 -24.37
C VAL A 656 44.56 1.43 -25.90
N ASP A 657 45.13 0.32 -26.37
CA ASP A 657 45.34 0.04 -27.78
C ASP A 657 44.05 -0.45 -28.44
N ILE A 658 43.61 0.25 -29.48
CA ILE A 658 42.46 -0.11 -30.30
C ILE A 658 42.95 -1.04 -31.40
N GLU A 659 42.48 -2.29 -31.39
CA GLU A 659 42.83 -3.29 -32.39
C GLU A 659 41.86 -3.26 -33.57
N ASP A 660 42.35 -3.43 -34.79
CA ASP A 660 41.51 -3.46 -35.98
C ASP A 660 40.88 -4.86 -36.20
N HIS A 661 39.60 -4.92 -36.53
CA HIS A 661 38.81 -6.11 -36.84
C HIS A 661 38.24 -5.99 -38.27
N ASP A 662 38.40 -7.02 -39.09
CA ASP A 662 37.78 -7.04 -40.42
C ASP A 662 36.31 -7.46 -40.27
N ALA A 663 35.36 -6.58 -40.62
CA ALA A 663 33.93 -6.77 -40.32
C ALA A 663 33.19 -7.67 -41.33
N VAL A 664 33.87 -8.10 -42.39
CA VAL A 664 33.30 -8.87 -43.49
C VAL A 664 34.24 -10.04 -43.82
N LEU A 665 33.67 -11.23 -43.96
CA LEU A 665 34.35 -12.44 -44.41
C LEU A 665 34.60 -12.39 -45.93
N ILE A 666 35.48 -13.26 -46.44
CA ILE A 666 35.83 -13.32 -47.88
C ILE A 666 34.61 -13.61 -48.78
N ASP A 667 33.61 -14.32 -48.24
CA ASP A 667 32.35 -14.65 -48.92
C ASP A 667 31.28 -13.54 -48.85
N GLY A 668 31.63 -12.38 -48.27
CA GLY A 668 30.73 -11.24 -48.10
C GLY A 668 29.83 -11.31 -46.85
N THR A 669 29.90 -12.37 -46.04
CA THR A 669 29.12 -12.48 -44.80
C THR A 669 29.74 -11.66 -43.65
N ILE A 670 28.94 -11.26 -42.67
CA ILE A 670 29.42 -10.44 -41.56
C ILE A 670 30.33 -11.27 -40.65
N GLN A 671 31.53 -10.75 -40.39
CA GLN A 671 32.41 -11.30 -39.37
C GLN A 671 32.12 -10.60 -38.05
N GLY A 672 31.36 -11.26 -37.17
CA GLY A 672 31.00 -10.70 -35.86
C GLY A 672 32.19 -10.59 -34.91
N VAL A 673 32.13 -9.63 -33.99
CA VAL A 673 33.10 -9.54 -32.88
C VAL A 673 32.60 -10.43 -31.75
N SER A 674 33.44 -11.37 -31.29
CA SER A 674 33.05 -12.35 -30.28
C SER A 674 33.90 -12.22 -29.02
N GLY A 675 33.56 -12.96 -27.97
CA GLY A 675 34.37 -12.99 -26.76
C GLY A 675 33.79 -13.86 -25.66
N THR A 676 34.35 -13.71 -24.46
CA THR A 676 33.85 -14.41 -23.27
C THR A 676 33.64 -13.46 -22.10
N ILE A 677 32.70 -13.78 -21.21
CA ILE A 677 32.44 -13.06 -19.96
C ILE A 677 32.54 -14.04 -18.77
N THR A 678 33.40 -13.73 -17.81
CA THR A 678 33.57 -14.45 -16.55
C THR A 678 32.69 -13.80 -15.49
N LEU A 679 31.76 -14.60 -14.94
CA LEU A 679 30.73 -14.16 -14.02
C LEU A 679 31.21 -14.22 -12.56
N PRO A 680 31.01 -13.15 -11.78
CA PRO A 680 31.17 -13.19 -10.32
C PRO A 680 30.20 -14.19 -9.65
N PRO A 681 30.49 -14.65 -8.41
CA PRO A 681 29.51 -15.36 -7.59
C PRO A 681 28.19 -14.59 -7.48
N THR A 682 27.09 -15.30 -7.20
CA THR A 682 25.71 -14.76 -7.07
C THR A 682 25.09 -14.13 -8.32
N THR A 683 25.74 -14.23 -9.48
CA THR A 683 25.17 -13.76 -10.76
C THR A 683 24.02 -14.66 -11.22
N ALA A 684 22.82 -14.10 -11.41
CA ALA A 684 21.65 -14.73 -12.01
C ALA A 684 21.37 -14.25 -13.46
N GLU A 685 21.90 -13.08 -13.84
CA GLU A 685 21.81 -12.54 -15.19
C GLU A 685 23.11 -11.80 -15.57
N TRP A 686 23.52 -11.88 -16.84
CA TRP A 686 24.58 -11.02 -17.38
C TRP A 686 24.17 -10.34 -18.68
N ARG A 687 24.80 -9.18 -18.93
CA ARG A 687 24.58 -8.34 -20.10
C ARG A 687 25.91 -7.87 -20.68
N VAL A 688 25.97 -7.86 -22.02
CA VAL A 688 27.04 -7.24 -22.79
C VAL A 688 26.46 -6.08 -23.58
N TYR A 689 27.09 -4.93 -23.43
CA TYR A 689 26.76 -3.71 -24.15
C TYR A 689 27.88 -3.34 -25.11
N ARG A 690 27.53 -2.73 -26.23
CA ARG A 690 28.47 -2.05 -27.12
C ARG A 690 28.26 -0.55 -27.09
N ARG A 691 29.31 0.20 -27.43
CA ARG A 691 29.25 1.62 -27.73
C ARG A 691 30.02 1.89 -29.01
N VAL A 692 29.38 2.52 -29.99
CA VAL A 692 30.01 2.97 -31.23
C VAL A 692 30.52 4.39 -31.02
N ASP A 693 31.80 4.59 -31.24
CA ASP A 693 32.60 5.75 -30.88
C ASP A 693 32.59 6.08 -29.38
N LEU A 694 33.63 6.76 -28.89
CA LEU A 694 33.79 7.00 -27.44
C LEU A 694 32.63 7.82 -26.82
N SER A 695 31.83 8.50 -27.64
CA SER A 695 30.69 9.34 -27.27
C SER A 695 29.31 8.77 -27.62
N GLY A 696 29.21 7.58 -28.22
CA GLY A 696 27.91 7.01 -28.59
C GLY A 696 27.09 6.46 -27.39
N PRO A 697 25.80 6.16 -27.59
CA PRO A 697 24.99 5.47 -26.59
C PRO A 697 25.44 4.00 -26.41
N LEU A 698 25.20 3.45 -25.22
CA LEU A 698 25.36 2.02 -24.97
C LEU A 698 24.17 1.25 -25.54
N THR A 699 24.43 0.21 -26.32
CA THR A 699 23.42 -0.68 -26.90
C THR A 699 23.64 -2.08 -26.35
N LEU A 700 22.57 -2.73 -25.87
CA LEU A 700 22.64 -4.13 -25.45
C LEU A 700 22.83 -5.03 -26.67
N ILE A 701 23.81 -5.93 -26.63
CA ILE A 701 24.11 -6.87 -27.72
C ILE A 701 23.90 -8.33 -27.34
N ALA A 702 24.14 -8.69 -26.08
CA ALA A 702 23.95 -10.04 -25.60
C ALA A 702 23.48 -10.03 -24.14
N LYS A 703 22.65 -11.00 -23.78
CA LYS A 703 22.13 -11.23 -22.44
C LYS A 703 21.92 -12.72 -22.24
N ALA A 704 22.13 -13.21 -21.02
CA ALA A 704 21.56 -14.49 -20.58
C ALA A 704 21.14 -14.42 -19.11
N GLU A 705 20.10 -15.18 -18.76
CA GLU A 705 19.52 -15.28 -17.41
C GLU A 705 19.26 -16.76 -17.08
N GLY A 706 19.37 -17.14 -15.81
CA GLY A 706 19.00 -18.47 -15.32
C GLY A 706 19.80 -18.96 -14.12
N ASP A 707 19.32 -20.04 -13.50
CA ASP A 707 19.86 -20.59 -12.24
C ASP A 707 21.28 -21.18 -12.37
N SER A 708 21.70 -21.52 -13.59
CA SER A 708 23.06 -22.03 -13.88
C SER A 708 23.61 -21.40 -15.15
N LEU A 709 24.37 -20.32 -14.99
CA LEU A 709 25.02 -19.64 -16.11
C LEU A 709 26.43 -20.21 -16.32
N PRO A 710 26.83 -20.51 -17.58
CA PRO A 710 28.21 -20.92 -17.87
C PRO A 710 29.17 -19.76 -17.55
N SER A 711 30.30 -20.06 -16.92
CA SER A 711 31.35 -19.07 -16.63
C SER A 711 32.72 -19.69 -16.95
N PRO A 712 33.44 -19.18 -17.97
CA PRO A 712 33.11 -18.04 -18.82
C PRO A 712 31.96 -18.33 -19.82
N ALA A 713 31.03 -17.39 -20.01
CA ALA A 713 29.98 -17.46 -21.02
C ALA A 713 30.44 -16.85 -22.36
N PRO A 714 30.15 -17.48 -23.50
CA PRO A 714 30.44 -16.90 -24.81
C PRO A 714 29.40 -15.84 -25.21
N TRP A 715 29.83 -14.85 -26.00
CA TRP A 715 28.96 -13.86 -26.63
C TRP A 715 29.47 -13.46 -28.02
N ILE A 716 28.58 -12.95 -28.87
CA ILE A 716 28.90 -12.48 -30.22
C ILE A 716 28.08 -11.24 -30.58
N ASP A 717 28.71 -10.27 -31.25
CA ASP A 717 28.07 -9.12 -31.91
C ASP A 717 28.07 -9.33 -33.42
N GLU A 718 26.92 -9.75 -33.97
CA GLU A 718 26.72 -9.96 -35.41
C GLU A 718 26.16 -8.71 -36.11
N ALA A 719 25.75 -7.68 -35.35
CA ALA A 719 25.05 -6.51 -35.87
C ALA A 719 26.00 -5.32 -36.03
N LEU A 720 27.21 -5.54 -36.52
CA LEU A 720 28.29 -4.54 -36.52
C LEU A 720 27.91 -3.27 -37.32
N PRO A 721 28.27 -2.07 -36.84
CA PRO A 721 28.11 -0.82 -37.58
C PRO A 721 28.67 -0.89 -39.00
N ALA A 722 27.93 -0.31 -39.95
CA ALA A 722 28.29 -0.33 -41.36
C ALA A 722 29.35 0.70 -41.78
N GLU A 723 29.65 1.64 -40.89
CA GLU A 723 30.76 2.59 -41.03
C GLU A 723 32.13 1.88 -41.04
N ALA A 724 32.93 2.20 -42.06
CA ALA A 724 34.34 1.82 -42.10
C ALA A 724 35.13 2.67 -41.09
N ASP A 725 36.08 2.05 -40.40
CA ASP A 725 36.94 2.66 -39.37
C ASP A 725 36.25 3.10 -38.06
N ALA A 726 34.99 2.71 -37.84
CA ALA A 726 34.27 2.95 -36.58
C ALA A 726 34.94 2.24 -35.39
N ILE A 727 35.03 2.92 -34.24
CA ILE A 727 35.57 2.33 -33.01
C ILE A 727 34.41 1.80 -32.17
N VAL A 728 34.39 0.51 -31.85
CA VAL A 728 33.36 -0.14 -31.05
C VAL A 728 33.95 -0.62 -29.73
N CYS A 729 33.42 -0.14 -28.60
CA CYS A 729 33.82 -0.55 -27.26
C CYS A 729 32.78 -1.44 -26.59
N TYR A 730 33.22 -2.53 -25.94
CA TYR A 730 32.35 -3.48 -25.26
C TYR A 730 32.41 -3.34 -23.74
N TYR A 731 31.25 -3.50 -23.09
CA TYR A 731 31.06 -3.34 -21.66
C TYR A 731 30.25 -4.50 -21.08
N PHE A 732 30.63 -4.98 -19.89
CA PHE A 732 29.96 -6.10 -19.21
C PHE A 732 29.29 -5.65 -17.91
N GLN A 733 28.15 -6.25 -17.59
CA GLN A 733 27.43 -6.08 -16.33
C GLN A 733 26.75 -7.38 -15.91
N ALA A 734 26.78 -7.69 -14.62
CA ALA A 734 26.12 -8.83 -14.00
C ALA A 734 25.00 -8.36 -13.05
N PHE A 735 24.04 -9.22 -12.78
CA PHE A 735 22.90 -8.99 -11.89
C PHE A 735 22.67 -10.22 -11.02
N ASP A 736 22.29 -10.03 -9.77
CA ASP A 736 21.90 -11.13 -8.87
C ASP A 736 20.44 -11.56 -9.07
N GLU A 737 19.98 -12.53 -8.28
CA GLU A 737 18.59 -13.01 -8.25
C GLU A 737 17.57 -11.95 -7.81
N HIS A 738 18.04 -10.86 -7.19
CA HIS A 738 17.24 -9.72 -6.76
C HIS A 738 17.31 -8.55 -7.74
N ASN A 739 17.95 -8.75 -8.91
CA ASN A 739 18.13 -7.79 -9.98
C ASN A 739 18.99 -6.57 -9.59
N ASN A 740 19.85 -6.70 -8.57
CA ASN A 740 20.83 -5.69 -8.20
C ASN A 740 22.01 -5.71 -9.19
N PRO A 741 22.38 -4.57 -9.80
CA PRO A 741 23.43 -4.53 -10.80
C PRO A 741 24.85 -4.52 -10.20
N SER A 742 25.77 -5.20 -10.87
CA SER A 742 27.21 -4.99 -10.70
C SER A 742 27.65 -3.65 -11.32
N PRO A 743 28.88 -3.18 -11.05
CA PRO A 743 29.50 -2.13 -11.85
C PRO A 743 29.52 -2.49 -13.35
N LEU A 744 29.26 -1.51 -14.20
CA LEU A 744 29.40 -1.63 -15.65
C LEU A 744 30.87 -1.40 -16.04
N VAL A 745 31.54 -2.43 -16.58
CA VAL A 745 32.99 -2.39 -16.85
C VAL A 745 33.28 -2.39 -18.34
N ARG A 746 34.14 -1.48 -18.82
CA ARG A 746 34.66 -1.50 -20.20
C ARG A 746 35.76 -2.55 -20.34
N VAL A 747 35.62 -3.45 -21.32
CA VAL A 747 36.51 -4.61 -21.49
C VAL A 747 37.57 -4.34 -22.56
N ALA A 748 37.14 -4.02 -23.78
CA ALA A 748 38.03 -3.65 -24.90
C ALA A 748 37.32 -2.77 -25.93
N CYS A 749 38.11 -2.18 -26.84
CA CYS A 749 37.62 -1.44 -28.01
C CYS A 749 38.29 -1.95 -29.29
N VAL A 750 37.52 -2.04 -30.37
CA VAL A 750 37.96 -2.55 -31.68
C VAL A 750 37.65 -1.53 -32.78
N ARG A 751 38.46 -1.46 -33.83
CA ARG A 751 38.22 -0.62 -35.02
C ARG A 751 37.78 -1.47 -36.19
N LEU A 752 36.63 -1.20 -36.78
CA LEU A 752 36.08 -2.01 -37.88
C LEU A 752 36.70 -1.65 -39.24
N LYS A 753 37.11 -2.62 -40.05
CA LYS A 753 37.61 -2.43 -41.43
C LYS A 753 36.65 -3.08 -42.44
N ARG A 754 36.34 -2.37 -43.54
CA ARG A 754 35.38 -2.78 -44.61
C ARG A 754 35.87 -2.37 -46.01
N ASP A 755 35.45 -3.14 -47.03
CA ASP A 755 36.01 -3.08 -48.40
C ASP A 755 35.04 -2.71 -49.54
N HIS A 756 33.74 -2.58 -49.29
CA HIS A 756 32.73 -2.30 -50.32
C HIS A 756 31.71 -1.24 -49.88
N LEU A 757 31.20 -0.43 -50.84
CA LEU A 757 30.05 0.45 -50.63
C LEU A 757 28.78 -0.39 -50.44
N PRO A 758 27.81 0.07 -49.62
CA PRO A 758 26.59 -0.67 -49.34
C PRO A 758 25.76 -0.92 -50.61
N GLN A 759 25.24 -2.13 -50.77
CA GLN A 759 24.32 -2.49 -51.86
C GLN A 759 22.92 -1.94 -51.55
N PRO A 760 22.30 -1.14 -52.43
CA PRO A 760 20.95 -0.63 -52.21
C PRO A 760 19.88 -1.71 -52.37
N MET A 761 18.77 -1.57 -51.65
CA MET A 761 17.55 -2.38 -51.80
C MET A 761 16.42 -1.49 -52.33
N LEU A 762 15.99 -1.71 -53.57
CA LEU A 762 14.95 -0.93 -54.23
C LEU A 762 13.56 -1.51 -53.92
N ALA A 763 12.67 -0.71 -53.34
CA ALA A 763 11.29 -1.11 -53.06
C ALA A 763 10.43 -1.12 -54.35
N GLU A 764 9.27 -1.76 -54.27
CA GLU A 764 8.28 -1.72 -55.36
C GLU A 764 7.93 -0.27 -55.75
N VAL A 765 7.74 -0.03 -57.05
CA VAL A 765 7.48 1.31 -57.58
C VAL A 765 6.07 1.76 -57.21
N ALA A 766 5.97 2.86 -56.45
CA ALA A 766 4.68 3.44 -56.11
C ALA A 766 4.22 4.42 -57.21
N LEU A 767 3.18 4.05 -57.95
CA LEU A 767 2.56 4.89 -58.95
C LEU A 767 1.71 5.99 -58.28
N GLN A 768 1.89 7.24 -58.70
CA GLN A 768 1.10 8.39 -58.25
C GLN A 768 0.07 8.77 -59.32
N THR A 769 -1.02 9.44 -58.92
CA THR A 769 -2.08 9.91 -59.84
C THR A 769 -1.51 10.90 -60.85
N GLY A 770 -1.70 10.63 -62.13
CA GLY A 770 -1.26 11.48 -63.24
C GLY A 770 -2.26 11.52 -64.39
N THR A 771 -2.12 12.48 -65.28
CA THR A 771 -2.91 12.59 -66.52
C THR A 771 -2.21 11.88 -67.68
N VAL A 772 -2.95 11.61 -68.77
CA VAL A 772 -2.38 11.03 -70.00
C VAL A 772 -1.22 11.90 -70.50
N GLY A 773 -0.01 11.34 -70.53
CA GLY A 773 1.23 12.03 -70.93
C GLY A 773 2.13 12.55 -69.79
N GLU A 774 1.68 12.52 -68.53
CA GLU A 774 2.45 13.03 -67.36
C GLU A 774 2.21 12.15 -66.12
N ALA A 775 2.50 10.85 -66.19
CA ALA A 775 2.39 9.95 -65.03
C ALA A 775 3.64 10.06 -64.13
N GLN A 776 3.47 9.90 -62.82
CA GLN A 776 4.56 9.98 -61.85
C GLN A 776 4.79 8.65 -61.14
N ALA A 777 6.05 8.25 -61.02
CA ALA A 777 6.50 7.10 -60.26
C ALA A 777 7.40 7.56 -59.12
N LYS A 778 7.08 7.13 -57.90
CA LYS A 778 7.93 7.30 -56.72
C LYS A 778 8.80 6.05 -56.56
N LEU A 779 10.11 6.24 -56.64
CA LEU A 779 11.13 5.22 -56.38
C LEU A 779 11.67 5.44 -54.96
N THR A 780 11.65 4.38 -54.15
CA THR A 780 12.17 4.41 -52.77
C THR A 780 13.13 3.24 -52.59
N TRP A 781 14.31 3.49 -52.02
CA TRP A 781 15.29 2.45 -51.73
C TRP A 781 15.95 2.66 -50.38
N PHE A 782 16.40 1.57 -49.79
CA PHE A 782 17.16 1.56 -48.54
C PHE A 782 18.64 1.29 -48.83
N CYS A 783 19.53 2.09 -48.27
CA CYS A 783 20.97 1.92 -48.37
C CYS A 783 21.65 2.70 -47.24
N ASP A 784 22.74 2.20 -46.65
CA ASP A 784 23.51 2.99 -45.68
C ASP A 784 24.14 4.21 -46.39
N PRO A 785 23.93 5.46 -45.92
CA PRO A 785 24.49 6.65 -46.56
C PRO A 785 26.02 6.76 -46.44
N VAL A 786 26.67 6.01 -45.55
CA VAL A 786 28.09 6.16 -45.23
C VAL A 786 28.98 5.72 -46.41
N GLY A 787 29.82 6.65 -46.90
CA GLY A 787 30.68 6.45 -48.06
C GLY A 787 30.01 6.64 -49.42
N VAL A 788 28.67 6.80 -49.45
CA VAL A 788 27.90 6.99 -50.69
C VAL A 788 27.81 8.47 -51.03
N GLN A 789 28.31 8.87 -52.20
CA GLN A 789 28.18 10.25 -52.68
C GLN A 789 26.88 10.45 -53.46
N ARG A 790 26.50 9.48 -54.32
CA ARG A 790 25.32 9.52 -55.20
C ARG A 790 24.80 8.10 -55.44
N PHE A 791 23.63 8.01 -56.07
CA PHE A 791 23.15 6.78 -56.68
C PHE A 791 23.08 6.93 -58.20
N GLU A 792 23.37 5.85 -58.91
CA GLU A 792 23.14 5.72 -60.35
C GLU A 792 21.88 4.88 -60.58
N LEU A 793 20.89 5.46 -61.25
CA LEU A 793 19.59 4.88 -61.61
C LEU A 793 19.65 4.33 -63.03
N PHE A 794 19.44 3.03 -63.16
CA PHE A 794 19.42 2.27 -64.41
C PHE A 794 17.97 2.04 -64.81
N VAL A 795 17.59 2.50 -66.01
CA VAL A 795 16.21 2.39 -66.51
C VAL A 795 16.18 1.79 -67.90
N ALA A 796 15.35 0.77 -68.09
CA ALA A 796 15.11 0.14 -69.38
C ALA A 796 13.62 0.10 -69.69
N SER A 797 13.27 0.01 -70.98
CA SER A 797 11.90 -0.22 -71.42
C SER A 797 11.79 -1.44 -72.32
N GLU A 798 10.59 -2.04 -72.34
CA GLU A 798 10.24 -3.12 -73.26
C GLU A 798 10.02 -2.65 -74.71
N THR A 799 9.59 -1.40 -74.93
CA THR A 799 9.11 -0.94 -76.26
C THR A 799 9.96 0.15 -76.92
N SER A 800 10.95 0.72 -76.21
CA SER A 800 11.78 1.82 -76.70
C SER A 800 13.21 1.74 -76.15
N ASN A 801 14.19 2.12 -76.97
CA ASN A 801 15.60 2.27 -76.55
C ASN A 801 15.84 3.53 -75.70
N ASP A 802 14.91 4.50 -75.77
CA ASP A 802 14.85 5.64 -74.87
C ASP A 802 13.60 5.50 -73.98
N PRO A 803 13.77 5.21 -72.68
CA PRO A 803 12.64 5.04 -71.75
C PRO A 803 11.92 6.36 -71.43
N GLY A 804 12.44 7.52 -71.85
CA GLY A 804 11.72 8.80 -71.79
C GLY A 804 11.41 9.28 -70.37
N ILE A 805 12.28 8.99 -69.39
CA ILE A 805 12.10 9.40 -68.00
C ILE A 805 12.71 10.78 -67.74
N GLU A 806 11.99 11.62 -67.01
CA GLU A 806 12.44 12.95 -66.60
C GLU A 806 12.16 13.20 -65.11
N GLY A 807 13.01 13.96 -64.42
CA GLY A 807 12.76 14.28 -63.01
C GLY A 807 13.71 15.34 -62.47
N GLN A 808 13.22 16.19 -61.56
CA GLN A 808 14.04 17.29 -61.00
C GLN A 808 15.18 16.81 -60.08
N ALA A 809 15.10 15.55 -59.60
CA ALA A 809 16.04 14.95 -58.66
C ALA A 809 17.05 13.98 -59.31
N ILE A 810 16.91 13.73 -60.63
CA ILE A 810 17.84 12.92 -61.42
C ILE A 810 18.46 13.77 -62.54
N SER A 811 19.64 13.39 -63.03
CA SER A 811 20.23 14.02 -64.21
C SER A 811 19.51 13.59 -65.50
N GLY A 812 19.79 14.29 -66.61
CA GLY A 812 19.62 13.67 -67.93
C GLY A 812 20.49 12.41 -68.08
N PRO A 813 20.29 11.61 -69.14
CA PRO A 813 21.05 10.38 -69.35
C PRO A 813 22.56 10.67 -69.43
N LEU A 814 23.34 9.91 -68.65
CA LEU A 814 24.79 10.04 -68.56
C LEU A 814 25.46 9.37 -69.77
N GLY A 815 26.37 10.10 -70.43
CA GLY A 815 27.17 9.61 -71.55
C GLY A 815 26.81 10.16 -72.94
N GLY A 816 25.73 10.95 -73.08
CA GLY A 816 25.28 11.54 -74.35
C GLY A 816 24.19 10.72 -75.05
N PRO A 817 23.59 11.23 -76.15
CA PRO A 817 22.39 10.64 -76.77
C PRO A 817 22.57 9.26 -77.44
N GLU A 818 23.79 8.70 -77.44
CA GLU A 818 24.09 7.34 -77.94
C GLU A 818 24.59 6.37 -76.84
N ALA A 819 24.65 6.80 -75.57
CA ALA A 819 25.29 6.05 -74.48
C ALA A 819 24.34 5.08 -73.76
N THR A 820 23.58 4.29 -74.51
CA THR A 820 22.75 3.23 -73.94
C THR A 820 23.61 1.99 -73.71
N LEU A 821 23.73 1.53 -72.46
CA LEU A 821 24.49 0.32 -72.12
C LEU A 821 23.61 -0.91 -72.35
N VAL A 822 24.19 -1.98 -72.91
CA VAL A 822 23.57 -3.30 -72.94
C VAL A 822 24.15 -4.10 -71.78
N LEU A 823 23.32 -4.42 -70.78
CA LEU A 823 23.71 -5.20 -69.61
C LEU A 823 23.15 -6.62 -69.74
N ASP A 824 24.04 -7.60 -69.90
CA ASP A 824 23.69 -9.02 -69.89
C ASP A 824 23.36 -9.48 -68.46
N GLY A 825 22.35 -10.34 -68.32
CA GLY A 825 21.87 -10.83 -67.03
C GLY A 825 20.70 -10.02 -66.47
N GLU A 826 21.00 -8.94 -65.73
CA GLU A 826 20.03 -8.23 -64.87
C GLU A 826 18.96 -7.43 -65.65
N PHE A 827 19.21 -7.07 -66.91
CA PHE A 827 18.25 -6.39 -67.78
C PHE A 827 17.89 -7.19 -69.06
N ASP A 828 18.31 -8.46 -69.14
CA ASP A 828 18.05 -9.38 -70.26
C ASP A 828 18.49 -8.82 -71.63
N GLY A 829 19.67 -8.17 -71.69
CA GLY A 829 20.22 -7.60 -72.92
C GLY A 829 19.49 -6.37 -73.45
N ARG A 830 18.60 -5.76 -72.65
CA ARG A 830 17.90 -4.51 -73.03
C ARG A 830 18.84 -3.31 -72.95
N ALA A 831 18.50 -2.30 -73.75
CA ALA A 831 19.20 -1.02 -73.77
C ALA A 831 18.83 -0.23 -72.50
N VAL A 832 19.84 0.14 -71.68
CA VAL A 832 19.68 0.80 -70.38
C VAL A 832 20.16 2.24 -70.43
N ALA A 833 19.29 3.18 -70.03
CA ALA A 833 19.64 4.58 -69.78
C ALA A 833 20.08 4.74 -68.31
N VAL A 834 21.22 5.39 -68.09
CA VAL A 834 21.76 5.62 -66.74
C VAL A 834 21.61 7.09 -66.36
N HIS A 835 20.99 7.33 -65.22
CA HIS A 835 20.83 8.65 -64.62
C HIS A 835 21.56 8.69 -63.27
N GLN A 836 21.94 9.86 -62.76
CA GLN A 836 22.43 9.96 -61.38
C GLN A 836 21.53 10.84 -60.54
N THR A 837 21.43 10.50 -59.25
CA THR A 837 20.75 11.34 -58.26
C THR A 837 21.55 12.59 -57.94
N ARG A 838 20.92 13.50 -57.19
CA ARG A 838 21.64 14.54 -56.47
C ARG A 838 22.57 13.93 -55.41
N GLN A 839 23.52 14.74 -54.94
CA GLN A 839 24.48 14.33 -53.92
C GLN A 839 23.76 14.04 -52.61
N VAL A 840 24.10 12.91 -51.98
CA VAL A 840 23.66 12.54 -50.63
C VAL A 840 24.13 13.62 -49.65
N GLY A 841 23.20 14.19 -48.88
CA GLY A 841 23.46 15.35 -48.01
C GLY A 841 23.11 16.71 -48.63
N SER A 842 22.60 16.76 -49.86
CA SER A 842 22.10 18.01 -50.46
C SER A 842 20.71 18.39 -49.90
N PRO A 843 20.29 19.67 -49.95
CA PRO A 843 19.02 20.13 -49.36
C PRO A 843 17.76 19.44 -49.89
N SER A 844 17.85 18.77 -51.04
CA SER A 844 16.75 18.03 -51.68
C SER A 844 16.97 16.51 -51.69
N PHE A 845 18.03 16.03 -51.04
CA PHE A 845 18.44 14.62 -50.98
C PHE A 845 19.22 14.39 -49.66
N LEU A 846 18.47 14.35 -48.56
CA LEU A 846 18.98 14.35 -47.18
C LEU A 846 19.79 13.07 -46.88
N PRO A 847 20.73 13.13 -45.92
CA PRO A 847 21.45 11.94 -45.48
C PRO A 847 20.54 11.10 -44.56
N GLY A 848 20.25 9.87 -44.97
CA GLY A 848 19.42 8.91 -44.24
C GLY A 848 19.56 7.50 -44.84
N PRO A 849 19.10 6.45 -44.14
CA PRO A 849 19.15 5.08 -44.66
C PRO A 849 18.06 4.79 -45.70
N GLU A 850 17.06 5.66 -45.82
CA GLU A 850 16.01 5.61 -46.83
C GLU A 850 16.17 6.78 -47.81
N PHE A 851 16.09 6.48 -49.09
CA PHE A 851 16.19 7.45 -50.17
C PHE A 851 14.95 7.38 -51.05
N THR A 852 14.48 8.53 -51.50
CA THR A 852 13.30 8.63 -52.34
C THR A 852 13.55 9.61 -53.48
N THR A 853 13.12 9.24 -54.69
CA THR A 853 13.05 10.14 -55.84
C THR A 853 11.74 9.97 -56.59
N VAL A 854 11.23 11.06 -57.18
CA VAL A 854 10.03 11.03 -58.04
C VAL A 854 10.45 11.33 -59.47
N VAL A 855 10.03 10.46 -60.39
CA VAL A 855 10.31 10.57 -61.83
C VAL A 855 9.00 10.58 -62.61
N ASN A 856 8.95 11.39 -63.65
CA ASN A 856 7.90 11.36 -64.66
C ASN A 856 8.16 10.17 -65.58
N ILE A 857 7.12 9.37 -65.83
CA ILE A 857 7.16 8.16 -66.64
C ILE A 857 6.09 8.21 -67.76
N PRO A 858 6.37 7.61 -68.93
CA PRO A 858 5.39 7.46 -70.01
C PRO A 858 4.23 6.52 -69.63
N THR A 859 3.03 6.83 -70.12
CA THR A 859 1.81 6.04 -69.86
C THR A 859 1.73 4.79 -70.74
N GLY A 860 1.33 3.64 -70.19
CA GLY A 860 1.11 2.39 -70.94
C GLY A 860 2.38 1.66 -71.41
N GLN A 861 3.56 2.07 -70.94
CA GLN A 861 4.86 1.47 -71.24
C GLN A 861 5.40 0.71 -70.02
N LYS A 862 5.92 -0.51 -70.23
CA LYS A 862 6.58 -1.28 -69.18
C LYS A 862 8.03 -0.81 -69.00
N LEU A 863 8.36 -0.45 -67.76
CA LEU A 863 9.67 0.08 -67.37
C LEU A 863 10.31 -0.81 -66.30
N PHE A 864 11.63 -0.93 -66.34
CA PHE A 864 12.45 -1.66 -65.39
C PHE A 864 13.45 -0.70 -64.72
N PHE A 865 13.60 -0.78 -63.41
CA PHE A 865 14.48 0.08 -62.61
C PHE A 865 15.45 -0.75 -61.76
N ALA A 866 16.70 -0.31 -61.67
CA ALA A 866 17.67 -0.74 -60.66
C ALA A 866 18.60 0.43 -60.27
N LEU A 867 19.25 0.37 -59.11
CA LEU A 867 20.13 1.42 -58.59
C LEU A 867 21.44 0.85 -58.05
N ARG A 868 22.53 1.63 -58.07
CA ARG A 868 23.75 1.31 -57.31
C ARG A 868 24.30 2.52 -56.58
N ALA A 869 24.98 2.29 -55.45
CA ALA A 869 25.68 3.31 -54.70
C ALA A 869 27.05 3.64 -55.35
N VAL A 870 27.42 4.92 -55.39
CA VAL A 870 28.71 5.34 -55.95
C VAL A 870 29.42 6.37 -55.06
N GLY A 871 30.75 6.28 -55.01
CA GLY A 871 31.63 7.18 -54.26
C GLY A 871 31.96 8.46 -55.02
N ASP A 872 32.93 9.22 -54.50
CA ASP A 872 33.37 10.48 -55.11
C ASP A 872 34.10 10.29 -56.45
N GLY A 873 33.83 11.17 -57.43
CA GLY A 873 34.48 11.18 -58.74
C GLY A 873 33.52 11.24 -59.95
N ALA A 874 34.11 11.25 -61.15
CA ALA A 874 33.39 11.29 -62.41
C ALA A 874 32.76 9.92 -62.77
N PHE A 875 31.64 9.94 -63.51
CA PHE A 875 31.00 8.73 -64.05
C PHE A 875 32.01 7.87 -64.83
N GLY A 876 32.05 6.57 -64.53
CA GLY A 876 32.98 5.61 -65.14
C GLY A 876 34.37 5.48 -64.47
N ALA A 877 34.76 6.40 -63.58
CA ALA A 877 36.08 6.40 -62.92
C ALA A 877 36.03 6.37 -61.37
N ARG A 878 34.82 6.39 -60.79
CA ARG A 878 34.57 6.35 -59.34
C ARG A 878 34.33 4.94 -58.82
N SER A 879 34.48 4.73 -57.51
CA SER A 879 34.07 3.48 -56.86
C SER A 879 32.55 3.31 -57.00
N ALA A 880 32.13 2.11 -57.38
CA ALA A 880 30.72 1.73 -57.51
C ALA A 880 30.48 0.44 -56.71
N GLY A 881 29.37 0.41 -55.97
CA GLY A 881 28.84 -0.80 -55.37
C GLY A 881 28.01 -1.62 -56.36
N ASP A 882 27.48 -2.74 -55.90
CA ASP A 882 26.64 -3.64 -56.70
C ASP A 882 25.26 -3.03 -57.01
N LEU A 883 24.61 -3.53 -58.06
CA LEU A 883 23.23 -3.16 -58.42
C LEU A 883 22.24 -3.68 -57.38
N SER A 884 21.16 -2.92 -57.16
CA SER A 884 19.99 -3.34 -56.39
C SER A 884 19.23 -4.44 -57.12
N ASN A 885 18.26 -5.04 -56.41
CA ASN A 885 17.20 -5.79 -57.07
C ASN A 885 16.51 -4.94 -58.16
N GLN A 886 16.10 -5.61 -59.25
CA GLN A 886 15.32 -5.01 -60.33
C GLN A 886 13.83 -4.96 -59.95
N VAL A 887 13.17 -3.84 -60.24
CA VAL A 887 11.71 -3.69 -60.08
C VAL A 887 11.08 -3.22 -61.39
N GLU A 888 9.86 -3.69 -61.67
CA GLU A 888 9.12 -3.34 -62.89
C GLU A 888 7.83 -2.58 -62.60
N THR A 889 7.40 -1.72 -63.52
CA THR A 889 6.11 -1.03 -63.41
C THR A 889 5.50 -0.72 -64.78
N THR A 890 4.18 -0.52 -64.80
CA THR A 890 3.43 -0.01 -65.94
C THR A 890 2.30 0.86 -65.41
N TRP A 891 2.29 2.15 -65.76
CA TRP A 891 1.19 3.03 -65.35
C TRP A 891 -0.01 2.86 -66.28
N ILE A 892 -1.17 2.56 -65.68
CA ILE A 892 -2.49 2.51 -66.31
C ILE A 892 -3.45 3.42 -65.54
N THR A 893 -4.49 3.95 -66.20
CA THR A 893 -5.46 4.84 -65.55
C THR A 893 -6.27 4.10 -64.47
N PRO A 894 -6.34 4.59 -63.21
CA PRO A 894 -7.10 3.93 -62.14
C PRO A 894 -8.62 4.00 -62.35
N ASP A 895 -9.34 2.93 -61.99
CA ASP A 895 -10.82 2.91 -61.87
C ASP A 895 -11.28 3.38 -60.47
N ASP A 896 -12.30 4.24 -60.43
CA ASP A 896 -12.83 4.92 -59.22
C ASP A 896 -13.77 4.02 -58.36
N GLU A 897 -13.25 3.04 -57.62
CA GLU A 897 -14.02 2.45 -56.49
C GLU A 897 -13.23 2.36 -55.17
N PRO A 898 -13.81 2.81 -54.03
CA PRO A 898 -13.15 2.76 -52.73
C PRO A 898 -13.23 1.37 -52.07
N GLN A 899 -12.08 0.82 -51.67
CA GLN A 899 -11.99 -0.45 -50.93
C GLN A 899 -12.18 -0.24 -49.39
N PRO A 900 -12.87 -1.15 -48.69
CA PRO A 900 -13.18 -1.04 -47.26
C PRO A 900 -12.05 -1.53 -46.32
N VAL A 901 -11.89 -0.85 -45.18
CA VAL A 901 -10.94 -1.19 -44.09
C VAL A 901 -11.54 -2.26 -43.16
N ILE A 902 -10.76 -3.29 -42.80
CA ILE A 902 -11.15 -4.37 -41.87
C ILE A 902 -10.75 -4.01 -40.42
N PRO A 903 -11.66 -4.07 -39.42
CA PRO A 903 -11.34 -3.76 -38.02
C PRO A 903 -11.02 -5.03 -37.19
N TRP A 904 -9.90 -5.02 -36.46
CA TRP A 904 -9.61 -5.94 -35.34
C TRP A 904 -10.23 -5.40 -34.02
N PRO A 905 -10.44 -6.22 -32.97
CA PRO A 905 -11.29 -5.87 -31.83
C PRO A 905 -10.61 -4.85 -30.92
N ALA A 906 -11.08 -3.61 -30.97
CA ALA A 906 -10.61 -2.52 -30.13
C ALA A 906 -11.20 -2.62 -28.71
N ARG A 907 -10.34 -2.76 -27.71
CA ARG A 907 -10.63 -2.19 -26.39
C ARG A 907 -10.63 -0.65 -26.54
N PRO A 908 -11.43 0.09 -25.75
CA PRO A 908 -11.37 1.54 -25.76
C PRO A 908 -9.94 1.99 -25.40
N LEU A 909 -9.32 2.81 -26.24
CA LEU A 909 -8.03 3.39 -25.92
C LEU A 909 -8.15 4.21 -24.63
N PRO A 910 -7.13 4.19 -23.74
CA PRO A 910 -7.13 5.01 -22.53
C PRO A 910 -7.42 6.47 -22.86
N SER A 911 -8.15 7.15 -21.97
CA SER A 911 -8.49 8.56 -22.17
C SER A 911 -7.21 9.42 -22.24
N VAL A 912 -7.05 10.18 -23.31
CA VAL A 912 -6.03 11.24 -23.42
C VAL A 912 -6.62 12.53 -22.84
N GLN A 913 -5.84 13.26 -22.05
CA GLN A 913 -6.30 14.53 -21.46
C GLN A 913 -6.75 15.52 -22.56
N LYS A 914 -7.83 16.29 -22.28
CA LYS A 914 -8.28 17.38 -23.16
C LYS A 914 -7.28 18.53 -23.12
N THR A 915 -6.84 19.00 -24.28
CA THR A 915 -5.70 19.91 -24.45
C THR A 915 -6.16 21.34 -24.83
N GLY A 916 -5.28 22.34 -24.73
CA GLY A 916 -5.54 23.72 -25.21
C GLY A 916 -6.21 24.63 -24.18
N ILE A 917 -5.95 24.40 -22.89
CA ILE A 917 -6.43 25.23 -21.77
C ILE A 917 -5.54 26.48 -21.70
N ASP A 918 -6.13 27.66 -21.52
CA ASP A 918 -5.37 28.89 -21.29
C ASP A 918 -4.67 28.80 -19.92
N ILE A 919 -3.40 29.22 -19.84
CA ILE A 919 -2.63 29.20 -18.58
C ILE A 919 -3.36 29.96 -17.46
N LEU A 920 -4.13 30.99 -17.79
CA LEU A 920 -4.90 31.77 -16.81
C LEU A 920 -6.15 31.03 -16.29
N ASP A 921 -6.58 29.94 -16.95
CA ASP A 921 -7.72 29.13 -16.54
C ASP A 921 -7.33 27.95 -15.62
N TYR A 922 -6.03 27.72 -15.38
CA TYR A 922 -5.56 26.72 -14.42
C TYR A 922 -5.70 27.23 -12.99
N THR A 923 -6.31 26.44 -12.10
CA THR A 923 -6.50 26.82 -10.70
C THR A 923 -5.36 26.36 -9.79
N GLU A 924 -5.33 26.83 -8.54
CA GLU A 924 -4.33 26.41 -7.54
C GLU A 924 -4.23 24.87 -7.45
N GLY A 925 -3.02 24.34 -7.62
CA GLY A 925 -2.76 22.89 -7.56
C GLY A 925 -3.10 22.11 -8.84
N GLU A 926 -3.59 22.78 -9.90
CA GLU A 926 -3.77 22.18 -11.23
C GLU A 926 -2.49 22.34 -12.08
N GLY A 927 -2.19 21.33 -12.91
CA GLY A 927 -0.91 21.25 -13.63
C GLY A 927 -1.02 21.47 -15.12
N PRO A 928 -0.33 22.49 -15.68
CA PRO A 928 -0.03 22.50 -17.10
C PRO A 928 1.07 21.46 -17.46
N TYR A 929 1.73 20.80 -16.50
CA TYR A 929 2.77 19.78 -16.75
C TYR A 929 3.79 20.19 -17.84
N LEU A 930 4.35 21.39 -17.69
CA LEU A 930 5.27 21.98 -18.67
C LEU A 930 6.57 21.16 -18.73
N ALA A 931 6.85 20.56 -19.88
CA ALA A 931 8.15 19.98 -20.17
C ALA A 931 9.10 21.05 -20.74
N THR A 932 10.31 21.11 -20.20
CA THR A 932 11.29 22.12 -20.60
C THR A 932 12.72 21.61 -20.44
N ARG A 933 13.65 22.28 -21.11
CA ARG A 933 15.08 22.09 -20.87
C ARG A 933 15.45 22.76 -19.57
N LEU A 934 16.15 22.02 -18.70
CA LEU A 934 16.60 22.57 -17.43
C LEU A 934 17.94 23.29 -17.61
N PRO A 935 18.15 24.45 -16.97
CA PRO A 935 19.44 25.14 -16.96
C PRO A 935 20.56 24.21 -16.44
N SER A 936 21.80 24.45 -16.86
CA SER A 936 23.00 23.63 -16.54
C SER A 936 23.25 23.40 -15.04
N LEU A 937 22.60 24.17 -14.17
CA LEU A 937 22.66 24.07 -12.71
C LEU A 937 21.92 22.83 -12.15
N LEU A 938 21.11 22.12 -12.95
CA LEU A 938 20.27 20.97 -12.51
C LEU A 938 20.70 19.61 -13.10
N GLU A 939 21.87 19.53 -13.77
CA GLU A 939 22.54 18.30 -14.26
C GLU A 939 21.72 17.36 -15.19
N ALA A 940 20.48 17.70 -15.58
CA ALA A 940 19.61 16.88 -16.43
C ALA A 940 19.26 17.52 -17.79
N ALA A 941 19.00 16.67 -18.79
CA ALA A 941 18.64 16.98 -20.17
C ALA A 941 17.43 17.89 -20.37
N GLY A 942 16.44 17.65 -19.51
CA GLY A 942 15.07 18.08 -19.62
C GLY A 942 14.31 17.60 -18.40
N GLY A 943 13.18 18.24 -18.13
CA GLY A 943 12.35 17.93 -16.98
C GLY A 943 10.94 18.46 -17.16
N ILE A 944 10.07 18.08 -16.24
CA ILE A 944 8.65 18.44 -16.25
C ILE A 944 8.33 19.15 -14.95
N VAL A 945 7.73 20.33 -15.03
CA VAL A 945 7.20 21.03 -13.84
C VAL A 945 5.93 20.29 -13.42
N MET A 946 6.03 19.50 -12.35
CA MET A 946 5.00 18.56 -11.91
C MET A 946 4.30 18.96 -10.63
N GLY A 947 4.74 19.99 -9.91
CA GLY A 947 4.08 20.45 -8.69
C GLY A 947 4.63 21.77 -8.16
N ALA A 948 4.08 22.24 -7.05
CA ALA A 948 4.52 23.46 -6.36
C ALA A 948 4.15 23.45 -4.87
N TYR A 949 4.93 24.14 -4.04
CA TYR A 949 4.76 24.17 -2.57
C TYR A 949 4.84 25.60 -2.00
N LYS A 950 4.29 25.80 -0.80
CA LYS A 950 3.98 27.15 -0.26
C LYS A 950 5.15 27.86 0.40
N ARG A 951 6.05 27.14 1.08
CA ARG A 951 7.22 27.75 1.75
C ARG A 951 8.49 27.01 1.45
N ALA A 952 9.55 27.74 1.10
CA ALA A 952 10.86 27.18 0.84
C ALA A 952 11.89 27.71 1.86
N TYR A 953 12.37 26.83 2.74
CA TYR A 953 13.45 27.13 3.67
C TYR A 953 14.80 26.83 2.97
N GLU A 954 15.76 27.74 3.08
CA GLU A 954 17.08 27.85 2.40
C GLU A 954 17.60 26.69 1.50
N PHE A 955 18.08 27.06 0.32
CA PHE A 955 18.45 26.18 -0.79
C PHE A 955 19.96 25.87 -0.82
N ASP A 956 20.31 24.61 -1.12
CA ASP A 956 21.48 24.32 -1.95
C ASP A 956 21.21 24.99 -3.32
N SER A 957 22.19 25.75 -3.84
CA SER A 957 22.08 26.44 -5.14
C SER A 957 21.75 25.50 -6.32
N LYS A 958 21.83 24.18 -6.13
CA LYS A 958 21.44 23.13 -7.09
C LYS A 958 20.02 22.55 -6.94
N GLY A 959 19.25 22.91 -5.91
CA GLY A 959 17.86 22.41 -5.73
C GLY A 959 17.73 20.90 -5.50
N SER A 960 18.80 20.25 -5.03
CA SER A 960 18.91 18.79 -4.83
C SER A 960 18.11 18.26 -3.63
N VAL A 961 17.77 19.14 -2.69
CA VAL A 961 16.99 18.84 -1.48
C VAL A 961 15.91 19.92 -1.35
N GLY A 962 14.66 19.50 -1.17
CA GLY A 962 13.53 20.40 -0.98
C GLY A 962 13.15 20.49 0.48
N TYR A 963 13.01 21.71 1.01
CA TYR A 963 12.39 21.95 2.32
C TYR A 963 11.03 22.59 2.07
N MET A 964 9.96 21.85 2.37
CA MET A 964 8.58 22.27 2.10
C MET A 964 7.70 22.08 3.34
N ASP A 965 6.54 22.72 3.37
CA ASP A 965 5.51 22.45 4.38
C ASP A 965 5.13 20.95 4.40
N LEU A 966 4.83 20.37 5.56
CA LEU A 966 4.53 18.93 5.63
C LEU A 966 3.11 18.57 5.19
N ASP A 967 2.15 19.48 5.37
CA ASP A 967 0.72 19.22 5.13
C ASP A 967 0.24 19.97 3.87
N PRO A 968 -0.19 19.27 2.79
CA PRO A 968 -0.26 17.80 2.64
C PRO A 968 1.12 17.17 2.32
N PRO A 969 1.28 15.83 2.41
CA PRO A 969 2.55 15.15 2.13
C PRO A 969 3.16 15.51 0.76
N PRO A 970 4.50 15.47 0.58
CA PRO A 970 5.17 15.91 -0.64
C PRO A 970 4.64 15.36 -1.97
N LEU A 971 4.20 14.09 -2.02
CA LEU A 971 3.62 13.50 -3.23
C LEU A 971 2.28 14.16 -3.62
N GLU A 972 1.49 14.57 -2.63
CA GLU A 972 0.20 15.23 -2.85
C GLU A 972 0.32 16.70 -3.29
N LYS A 973 1.53 17.24 -3.26
CA LYS A 973 1.87 18.56 -3.81
C LYS A 973 2.15 18.54 -5.30
N LEU A 974 2.17 17.36 -5.91
CA LEU A 974 2.13 17.24 -7.36
C LEU A 974 0.81 17.79 -7.88
N PHE A 975 0.89 18.42 -9.03
CA PHE A 975 -0.27 18.98 -9.69
C PHE A 975 -1.28 17.90 -10.05
N ARG A 976 -2.55 18.28 -9.93
CA ARG A 976 -3.71 17.46 -10.25
C ARG A 976 -4.24 17.78 -11.65
N PHE A 977 -5.05 16.89 -12.20
CA PHE A 977 -5.64 17.04 -13.54
C PHE A 977 -7.17 16.90 -13.51
N ARG A 978 -7.88 17.53 -14.45
CA ARG A 978 -9.36 17.47 -14.55
C ARG A 978 -9.89 16.10 -14.99
N ALA A 979 -10.99 15.63 -14.41
CA ALA A 979 -11.70 14.44 -14.88
C ALA A 979 -12.25 14.59 -16.32
N GLN A 980 -12.49 13.47 -17.03
CA GLN A 980 -12.90 13.50 -18.45
C GLN A 980 -14.31 14.09 -18.62
N GLY A 981 -14.50 15.04 -19.54
CA GLY A 981 -15.82 15.58 -19.90
C GLY A 981 -16.36 16.70 -19.00
N GLY A 982 -15.70 17.00 -17.88
CA GLY A 982 -16.07 18.11 -16.99
C GLY A 982 -15.47 19.45 -17.45
N PRO A 983 -16.26 20.53 -17.54
CA PRO A 983 -15.73 21.88 -17.72
C PRO A 983 -15.28 22.55 -16.40
N SER A 984 -15.48 21.92 -15.23
CA SER A 984 -15.26 22.57 -13.93
C SER A 984 -13.91 22.25 -13.29
N THR A 985 -13.36 23.24 -12.62
CA THR A 985 -12.14 23.21 -11.79
C THR A 985 -12.33 22.47 -10.46
N SER A 986 -13.51 21.86 -10.23
CA SER A 986 -13.90 21.27 -8.95
C SER A 986 -13.67 19.75 -8.85
N ASP A 987 -13.28 19.07 -9.94
CA ASP A 987 -13.06 17.62 -9.99
C ASP A 987 -11.64 17.30 -10.48
N LEU A 988 -10.67 17.61 -9.62
CA LEU A 988 -9.24 17.40 -9.84
C LEU A 988 -8.79 16.06 -9.23
N ARG A 989 -8.14 15.23 -10.04
CA ARG A 989 -7.61 13.92 -9.64
C ARG A 989 -6.10 13.94 -9.41
N PRO A 990 -5.59 13.14 -8.44
CA PRO A 990 -4.16 13.05 -8.18
C PRO A 990 -3.41 12.40 -9.34
N LEU A 991 -2.14 12.77 -9.51
CA LEU A 991 -1.27 12.26 -10.56
C LEU A 991 -0.79 10.82 -10.29
N ALA A 992 -0.54 10.50 -9.01
CA ALA A 992 0.00 9.20 -8.59
C ALA A 992 -1.09 8.11 -8.50
N PRO A 993 -0.77 6.85 -8.84
CA PRO A 993 0.53 6.37 -9.35
C PRO A 993 0.74 6.62 -10.86
N PHE A 994 1.97 6.96 -11.28
CA PHE A 994 2.29 7.21 -12.71
C PHE A 994 3.69 6.74 -13.14
N VAL A 995 3.90 6.62 -14.46
CA VAL A 995 5.18 6.38 -15.13
C VAL A 995 5.38 7.42 -16.23
N VAL A 996 6.60 7.95 -16.37
CA VAL A 996 6.95 8.88 -17.45
C VAL A 996 7.65 8.12 -18.57
N TYR A 997 7.16 8.34 -19.78
CA TYR A 997 7.80 7.90 -21.01
C TYR A 997 8.24 9.12 -21.83
N ARG A 998 9.22 8.92 -22.71
CA ARG A 998 9.74 9.93 -23.63
C ARG A 998 9.85 9.32 -25.02
N TYR A 999 9.54 10.10 -26.05
CA TYR A 999 9.81 9.74 -27.43
C TYR A 999 10.28 10.94 -28.24
N GLN A 1000 11.05 10.70 -29.29
CA GLN A 1000 11.57 11.74 -30.17
C GLN A 1000 10.48 12.21 -31.14
N VAL A 1001 10.43 13.51 -31.40
CA VAL A 1001 9.50 14.16 -32.33
C VAL A 1001 10.28 14.76 -33.50
N PRO A 1002 9.75 14.70 -34.73
CA PRO A 1002 10.37 15.34 -35.87
C PRO A 1002 10.69 16.82 -35.63
N ASN A 1003 11.89 17.25 -36.02
CA ASN A 1003 12.28 18.65 -36.03
C ASN A 1003 13.14 18.97 -37.27
N SER A 1004 13.63 20.20 -37.40
CA SER A 1004 14.43 20.61 -38.56
C SER A 1004 15.74 19.80 -38.74
N THR A 1005 16.29 19.28 -37.65
CA THR A 1005 17.54 18.49 -37.63
C THR A 1005 17.27 17.00 -37.84
N PHE A 1006 16.11 16.52 -37.36
CA PHE A 1006 15.65 15.13 -37.43
C PHE A 1006 14.21 15.08 -37.99
N PRO A 1007 13.99 15.38 -39.29
CA PRO A 1007 12.65 15.48 -39.88
C PRO A 1007 11.93 14.13 -39.99
N GLU A 1008 12.67 13.02 -39.92
CA GLU A 1008 12.14 11.65 -40.02
C GLU A 1008 12.21 10.90 -38.67
N ALA A 1009 12.27 11.63 -37.54
CA ALA A 1009 12.34 11.01 -36.23
C ALA A 1009 11.17 10.03 -36.01
N VAL A 1010 11.48 8.73 -35.90
CA VAL A 1010 10.51 7.69 -35.61
C VAL A 1010 10.22 7.70 -34.09
N PRO A 1011 8.94 7.79 -33.67
CA PRO A 1011 8.59 7.86 -32.26
C PRO A 1011 8.85 6.52 -31.55
N ASN A 1012 10.06 6.34 -31.01
CA ASN A 1012 10.38 5.25 -30.09
C ASN A 1012 10.07 5.65 -28.66
N LEU A 1013 9.10 4.97 -28.05
CA LEU A 1013 8.68 5.22 -26.69
C LEU A 1013 9.64 4.56 -25.70
N VAL A 1014 10.33 5.37 -24.90
CA VAL A 1014 11.27 4.93 -23.88
C VAL A 1014 10.70 5.27 -22.50
N GLN A 1015 10.64 4.28 -21.60
CA GLN A 1015 10.31 4.55 -20.21
C GLN A 1015 11.49 5.26 -19.53
N VAL A 1016 11.27 6.47 -19.00
CA VAL A 1016 12.30 7.34 -18.42
C VAL A 1016 12.17 7.50 -16.91
N SER A 1017 11.10 6.99 -16.30
CA SER A 1017 10.94 6.91 -14.83
C SER A 1017 10.54 5.50 -14.38
N PRO A 1018 10.83 5.10 -13.13
CA PRO A 1018 10.10 4.01 -12.48
C PRO A 1018 8.62 4.41 -12.26
N ARG A 1019 7.80 3.47 -11.78
CA ARG A 1019 6.45 3.77 -11.30
C ARG A 1019 6.55 4.60 -10.03
N ILE A 1020 6.12 5.85 -10.10
CA ILE A 1020 6.08 6.79 -8.98
C ILE A 1020 4.73 6.63 -8.27
N ASP A 1021 4.76 6.02 -7.09
CA ASP A 1021 3.61 5.88 -6.18
C ASP A 1021 3.87 6.54 -4.80
N ARG A 1022 5.11 6.98 -4.55
CA ARG A 1022 5.57 7.59 -3.29
C ARG A 1022 6.74 8.55 -3.53
N MET A 1023 6.96 9.48 -2.60
CA MET A 1023 8.12 10.37 -2.58
C MET A 1023 8.73 10.32 -1.18
N ALA A 1024 10.04 10.05 -1.07
CA ALA A 1024 10.70 9.91 0.22
C ALA A 1024 11.04 11.27 0.84
N TYR A 1025 10.69 11.47 2.11
CA TYR A 1025 10.98 12.70 2.85
C TYR A 1025 11.25 12.45 4.33
N LEU A 1026 12.00 13.35 4.95
CA LEU A 1026 12.24 13.44 6.38
C LEU A 1026 11.36 14.55 6.95
N THR A 1027 10.73 14.32 8.09
CA THR A 1027 9.96 15.36 8.80
C THR A 1027 10.87 16.11 9.76
N GLY A 1028 10.69 17.43 9.86
CA GLY A 1028 11.40 18.27 10.82
C GLY A 1028 10.53 19.43 11.30
N ASN A 1029 11.02 20.19 12.28
CA ASN A 1029 10.37 21.41 12.74
C ASN A 1029 11.37 22.58 12.70
N VAL A 1030 10.99 23.67 12.03
CA VAL A 1030 11.81 24.90 11.96
C VAL A 1030 10.92 26.08 12.32
N GLY A 1031 11.24 26.75 13.43
CA GLY A 1031 10.49 27.93 13.89
C GLY A 1031 9.02 27.66 14.27
N GLY A 1032 8.69 26.44 14.72
CA GLY A 1032 7.34 26.05 15.12
C GLY A 1032 6.47 25.50 13.99
N GLN A 1033 7.01 25.27 12.79
CA GLN A 1033 6.29 24.68 11.66
C GLN A 1033 6.85 23.32 11.25
N ASN A 1034 5.96 22.38 10.96
CA ASN A 1034 6.30 21.07 10.45
C ASN A 1034 6.69 21.17 8.97
N ILE A 1035 7.90 20.75 8.67
CA ILE A 1035 8.47 20.74 7.32
C ILE A 1035 8.81 19.32 6.88
N ALA A 1036 8.76 19.07 5.58
CA ALA A 1036 9.29 17.90 4.91
C ALA A 1036 10.60 18.27 4.18
N THR A 1037 11.69 17.60 4.53
CA THR A 1037 12.95 17.59 3.80
C THR A 1037 12.94 16.42 2.82
N VAL A 1038 12.81 16.73 1.54
CA VAL A 1038 12.62 15.75 0.47
C VAL A 1038 13.89 15.66 -0.36
N ARG A 1039 14.36 14.44 -0.62
CA ARG A 1039 15.48 14.17 -1.52
C ARG A 1039 15.13 12.96 -2.37
N ASP A 1040 14.92 13.19 -3.66
CA ASP A 1040 14.53 12.15 -4.61
C ASP A 1040 15.41 12.21 -5.86
N PRO A 1041 15.94 11.09 -6.37
CA PRO A 1041 16.79 11.09 -7.55
C PRO A 1041 16.07 11.64 -8.81
N PHE A 1042 14.75 11.47 -8.91
CA PHE A 1042 13.94 11.87 -10.06
C PHE A 1042 13.26 13.24 -9.89
N PHE A 1043 13.35 13.89 -8.73
CA PHE A 1043 12.78 15.22 -8.52
C PHE A 1043 13.82 16.24 -8.07
N ARG A 1044 13.57 17.50 -8.40
CA ARG A 1044 14.32 18.68 -7.95
C ARG A 1044 13.34 19.72 -7.43
N TYR A 1045 13.79 20.53 -6.49
CA TYR A 1045 12.94 21.44 -5.73
C TYR A 1045 13.41 22.91 -5.84
N PRO A 1046 13.35 23.51 -7.03
CA PRO A 1046 13.85 24.86 -7.24
C PRO A 1046 12.92 25.94 -6.66
N SER A 1047 13.53 27.02 -6.18
CA SER A 1047 12.84 28.23 -5.71
C SER A 1047 12.09 28.94 -6.83
N LEU A 1048 10.88 29.44 -6.58
CA LEU A 1048 10.25 30.38 -7.51
C LEU A 1048 10.95 31.74 -7.55
N ARG A 1049 11.63 32.15 -6.47
CA ARG A 1049 12.25 33.48 -6.35
C ARG A 1049 13.67 33.57 -6.91
N SER A 1050 14.33 32.43 -7.09
CA SER A 1050 15.77 32.39 -7.42
C SER A 1050 16.15 31.29 -8.40
N SER A 1051 15.20 30.65 -9.07
CA SER A 1051 15.49 29.67 -10.12
C SER A 1051 15.22 30.22 -11.52
N SER A 1052 16.08 29.81 -12.44
CA SER A 1052 15.94 30.06 -13.86
C SER A 1052 15.10 29.00 -14.57
N VAL A 1053 14.38 28.14 -13.83
CA VAL A 1053 13.49 27.13 -14.41
C VAL A 1053 12.32 27.83 -15.12
N PRO A 1054 12.07 27.54 -16.40
CA PRO A 1054 10.95 28.13 -17.12
C PRO A 1054 9.60 27.68 -16.54
N ILE A 1055 8.69 28.64 -16.32
CA ILE A 1055 7.29 28.41 -15.96
C ILE A 1055 6.38 29.01 -17.03
N ALA A 1056 5.20 28.40 -17.22
CA ALA A 1056 4.19 28.92 -18.13
C ALA A 1056 3.39 30.04 -17.44
N VAL A 1057 3.21 31.18 -18.10
CA VAL A 1057 2.58 32.37 -17.50
C VAL A 1057 1.36 32.91 -18.25
N ALA A 1058 1.23 32.61 -19.55
CA ALA A 1058 0.11 33.06 -20.38
C ALA A 1058 -0.02 32.22 -21.65
N GLY A 1059 -1.16 32.33 -22.34
CA GLY A 1059 -1.42 31.63 -23.61
C GLY A 1059 -1.95 30.22 -23.40
N LYS A 1060 -2.24 29.51 -24.50
CA LYS A 1060 -2.77 28.15 -24.43
C LYS A 1060 -1.68 27.10 -24.28
N TYR A 1061 -1.95 26.10 -23.45
CA TYR A 1061 -1.08 24.95 -23.26
C TYR A 1061 -1.71 23.67 -23.84
N GLY A 1062 -0.98 23.01 -24.73
CA GLY A 1062 -1.34 21.71 -25.28
C GLY A 1062 -0.17 21.00 -25.95
N PRO A 1063 -0.34 19.74 -26.41
CA PRO A 1063 0.74 18.94 -27.01
C PRO A 1063 1.40 19.62 -28.20
N ASN A 1064 0.61 20.39 -28.96
CA ASN A 1064 1.04 21.13 -30.15
C ASN A 1064 0.97 22.66 -29.96
N GLU A 1065 0.63 23.14 -28.76
CA GLU A 1065 0.49 24.56 -28.44
C GLU A 1065 1.47 24.94 -27.30
N GLN A 1066 2.42 25.83 -27.59
CA GLN A 1066 3.40 26.27 -26.60
C GLN A 1066 2.90 27.54 -25.88
N PRO A 1067 2.87 27.54 -24.54
CA PRO A 1067 2.48 28.71 -23.77
C PRO A 1067 3.62 29.74 -23.81
N VAL A 1068 3.32 30.96 -23.40
CA VAL A 1068 4.36 31.94 -23.07
C VAL A 1068 5.05 31.48 -21.78
N VAL A 1069 6.36 31.22 -21.87
CA VAL A 1069 7.20 30.80 -20.75
C VAL A 1069 8.18 31.91 -20.36
N MET A 1070 8.48 32.01 -19.06
CA MET A 1070 9.54 32.87 -18.54
C MET A 1070 10.27 32.20 -17.38
N PRO A 1071 11.53 32.57 -17.08
CA PRO A 1071 12.23 32.07 -15.89
C PRO A 1071 11.45 32.40 -14.62
N ALA A 1072 11.35 31.46 -13.68
CA ALA A 1072 10.56 31.64 -12.45
C ALA A 1072 10.96 32.91 -11.66
N GLU A 1073 12.26 33.17 -11.52
CA GLU A 1073 12.80 34.37 -10.87
C GLU A 1073 12.35 35.69 -11.52
N SER A 1074 11.99 35.67 -12.80
CA SER A 1074 11.53 36.83 -13.56
C SER A 1074 10.01 37.08 -13.43
N ALA A 1075 9.24 36.14 -12.88
CA ALA A 1075 7.78 36.20 -12.76
C ALA A 1075 7.28 36.86 -11.46
N SER A 1076 8.18 37.45 -10.67
CA SER A 1076 7.97 37.84 -9.26
C SER A 1076 6.87 38.87 -8.96
N ASN A 1077 6.29 39.54 -9.96
CA ASN A 1077 5.23 40.55 -9.74
C ASN A 1077 3.82 40.15 -10.20
N VAL A 1078 3.65 39.06 -10.96
CA VAL A 1078 2.33 38.49 -11.33
C VAL A 1078 2.48 36.98 -11.56
N LEU A 1079 2.27 36.17 -10.51
CA LEU A 1079 2.23 34.72 -10.66
C LEU A 1079 0.91 34.30 -11.34
N PRO A 1080 0.93 33.32 -12.24
CA PRO A 1080 -0.29 32.77 -12.82
C PRO A 1080 -1.12 32.06 -11.75
N PRO A 1081 -2.46 31.93 -11.92
CA PRO A 1081 -3.35 31.46 -10.85
C PRO A 1081 -2.99 30.07 -10.28
N TYR A 1082 -2.41 29.17 -11.08
CA TYR A 1082 -1.97 27.85 -10.61
C TYR A 1082 -0.73 27.85 -9.68
N LEU A 1083 0.02 28.96 -9.65
CA LEU A 1083 1.17 29.19 -8.78
C LEU A 1083 0.92 30.27 -7.72
N GLU A 1084 -0.31 30.78 -7.63
CA GLU A 1084 -0.66 31.78 -6.63
C GLU A 1084 -0.35 31.25 -5.21
N ASN A 1085 0.28 32.07 -4.38
CA ASN A 1085 0.73 31.71 -3.03
C ASN A 1085 1.76 30.57 -2.92
N ARG A 1086 2.52 30.27 -3.99
CA ARG A 1086 3.61 29.27 -3.97
C ARG A 1086 4.98 29.94 -3.90
N GLU A 1087 5.94 29.27 -3.25
CA GLU A 1087 7.33 29.75 -3.12
C GLU A 1087 8.38 28.82 -3.74
N GLY A 1088 8.02 27.56 -4.04
CA GLY A 1088 8.90 26.61 -4.71
C GLY A 1088 8.17 25.67 -5.67
N LEU A 1089 8.93 25.07 -6.58
CA LEU A 1089 8.46 24.16 -7.61
C LEU A 1089 8.92 22.73 -7.33
N ILE A 1090 8.17 21.76 -7.85
CA ILE A 1090 8.57 20.35 -7.91
C ILE A 1090 8.77 20.01 -9.38
N VAL A 1091 10.00 19.69 -9.75
CA VAL A 1091 10.41 19.42 -11.12
C VAL A 1091 10.87 17.98 -11.21
N TRP A 1092 10.19 17.17 -12.02
CA TRP A 1092 10.70 15.86 -12.39
C TRP A 1092 11.86 16.01 -13.38
N VAL A 1093 12.95 15.29 -13.16
CA VAL A 1093 14.15 15.34 -14.01
C VAL A 1093 14.30 14.04 -14.79
N ASP A 1094 14.60 14.15 -16.07
CA ASP A 1094 14.90 12.99 -16.91
C ASP A 1094 16.35 12.55 -16.69
N PRO A 1095 16.59 11.36 -16.09
CA PRO A 1095 17.94 10.86 -15.86
C PRO A 1095 18.54 10.19 -17.11
N MET A 1096 17.76 9.99 -18.17
CA MET A 1096 18.21 9.27 -19.36
C MET A 1096 18.88 10.21 -20.38
N PRO A 1097 19.94 9.73 -21.05
CA PRO A 1097 20.66 10.52 -22.05
C PRO A 1097 19.76 10.94 -23.21
N TYR A 1098 20.11 12.06 -23.83
CA TYR A 1098 19.37 12.73 -24.89
C TYR A 1098 20.28 12.88 -26.10
N ILE A 1099 19.71 12.69 -27.29
CA ILE A 1099 20.35 13.07 -28.54
C ILE A 1099 20.35 14.60 -28.60
N ARG A 1100 21.54 15.16 -28.80
CA ARG A 1100 21.74 16.60 -28.99
C ARG A 1100 20.97 17.08 -30.23
N ASP A 1101 20.39 18.27 -30.15
CA ASP A 1101 19.63 18.89 -31.25
C ASP A 1101 18.32 18.17 -31.64
N ALA A 1102 17.92 17.13 -30.90
CA ALA A 1102 16.66 16.41 -31.09
C ALA A 1102 15.54 16.99 -30.21
N SER A 1103 14.32 16.98 -30.74
CA SER A 1103 13.12 17.39 -30.00
C SER A 1103 12.44 16.17 -29.38
N TYR A 1104 11.96 16.30 -28.15
CA TYR A 1104 11.32 15.21 -27.41
C TYR A 1104 9.94 15.60 -26.90
N ARG A 1105 9.07 14.60 -26.74
CA ARG A 1105 7.83 14.74 -25.98
C ARG A 1105 7.79 13.70 -24.88
N TYR A 1106 7.28 14.11 -23.71
CA TYR A 1106 7.04 13.22 -22.59
C TYR A 1106 5.57 12.81 -22.53
N LEU A 1107 5.32 11.60 -22.07
CA LEU A 1107 4.00 11.06 -21.76
C LEU A 1107 3.97 10.66 -20.29
N ILE A 1108 3.07 11.25 -19.52
CA ILE A 1108 2.80 10.81 -18.15
C ILE A 1108 1.65 9.81 -18.20
N VAL A 1109 1.92 8.55 -17.86
CA VAL A 1109 0.95 7.45 -17.89
C VAL A 1109 0.51 7.17 -16.46
N CYS A 1110 -0.75 7.48 -16.14
CA CYS A 1110 -1.35 7.27 -14.83
C CYS A 1110 -2.02 5.90 -14.76
N PHE A 1111 -2.01 5.30 -13.57
CA PHE A 1111 -2.60 4.00 -13.31
C PHE A 1111 -3.76 4.10 -12.33
N ASP A 1112 -4.74 3.20 -12.48
CA ASP A 1112 -5.79 2.98 -11.49
C ASP A 1112 -5.16 2.39 -10.20
N PRO A 1113 -5.39 2.99 -9.02
CA PRO A 1113 -4.80 2.52 -7.76
C PRO A 1113 -5.24 1.10 -7.37
N ASP A 1114 -6.46 0.71 -7.72
CA ASP A 1114 -7.08 -0.54 -7.28
C ASP A 1114 -6.76 -1.71 -8.21
N HIS A 1115 -6.64 -1.44 -9.53
CA HIS A 1115 -6.50 -2.48 -10.55
C HIS A 1115 -5.12 -2.48 -11.25
N GLY A 1116 -4.31 -1.43 -11.09
CA GLY A 1116 -3.00 -1.31 -11.75
C GLY A 1116 -3.07 -1.14 -13.28
N GLU A 1117 -4.26 -0.91 -13.83
CA GLU A 1117 -4.49 -0.67 -15.25
C GLU A 1117 -4.19 0.79 -15.63
N ILE A 1118 -3.89 1.06 -16.90
CA ILE A 1118 -3.68 2.43 -17.39
C ILE A 1118 -5.02 3.17 -17.36
N SER A 1119 -5.12 4.16 -16.49
CA SER A 1119 -6.32 5.00 -16.37
C SER A 1119 -6.28 6.19 -17.33
N ARG A 1120 -5.08 6.74 -17.60
CA ARG A 1120 -4.91 7.96 -18.40
C ARG A 1120 -3.51 8.13 -18.97
N VAL A 1121 -3.42 8.83 -20.10
CA VAL A 1121 -2.16 9.32 -20.68
C VAL A 1121 -2.21 10.85 -20.85
N ILE A 1122 -1.21 11.55 -20.29
CA ILE A 1122 -1.05 13.00 -20.35
C ILE A 1122 0.17 13.35 -21.21
N PRO A 1123 -0.01 13.78 -22.46
CA PRO A 1123 1.08 14.25 -23.31
C PRO A 1123 1.52 15.67 -22.94
N THR A 1124 2.84 15.88 -22.80
CA THR A 1124 3.42 17.21 -22.59
C THR A 1124 3.62 17.97 -23.91
N ASN A 1125 4.03 19.24 -23.83
CA ASN A 1125 4.56 19.99 -24.95
C ASN A 1125 5.87 19.37 -25.49
N ILE A 1126 6.24 19.76 -26.71
CA ILE A 1126 7.51 19.35 -27.33
C ILE A 1126 8.64 20.19 -26.72
N VAL A 1127 9.65 19.51 -26.17
CA VAL A 1127 10.92 20.13 -25.75
C VAL A 1127 11.83 20.18 -26.97
N ASN A 1128 12.08 21.39 -27.45
CA ASN A 1128 13.03 21.64 -28.54
C ASN A 1128 14.45 21.80 -27.98
N PRO A 1129 15.49 21.56 -28.80
CA PRO A 1129 16.89 21.61 -28.37
C PRO A 1129 17.37 22.96 -27.87
#